data_AF-A0AAN8SDR9-F1
#
_entry.id   AF-A0AAN8SDR9-F1
#
_cell.length_a   1.000
_cell.length_b   1.000
_cell.length_c   1.000
_cell.angle_alpha   90.00
_cell.angle_beta   90.00
_cell.angle_gamma   90.00
#
_symmetry.space_group_name_H-M   'P 1'
#
loop_
_entity.id
_entity.type
_entity.pdbx_description
1 polymer ?
#
loop_
_entity_poly.entity_id
_entity_poly.type
_entity_poly.pdbx_seq_one_letter_code
_entity_poly.pdbx_strand_id
1 'polypeptide(L)'
;MKITEIKMTASSFIVFLLTKTIFIFVVCVPVGHCEPEPQFSPQEQINSNPYFLPSDYTGTQYNYQNAYYAQQPMNYYVNTQNYTTEQYNPSTRYDPTSSQYYSNSGLSGNLQDGTNPGNFISSNGAGQPSQADLVQQHQIAAILANLEGVGSDQCSANVYAQWEYETNVNDVTQLNALAAQQQYAAFERDVSQVLGQIKYSRYYDSNLWRHLRYLSMVGAAALPIDEYERVSSLRTVDHQAKGFGNYTYVHVMCVQYNRLISEMVAVYNQASICAYNEPFRCQLHLNPDLTLIMARSRDWDELQHTWVEWRRQTGQYVKDLYDQMVDLTNEAAKLNNFTNAAEMWNFPYESPNLEQDIEDVWAQISPLYEQLHAYVRRKLRDLYGPEKISKRAPLPSHILGNMWAQSWVNILDVTLPYPGKNLLDVTPNMQAQGYTPLTMLQLAEEFFLSMNMSAMPPEFWASSIITEIPGRVLNCQASAWDFCNRRDYRLKMCASVNMKDFASMHHEMAHVQYFLSYKDQPKVFREGANPGFHEAIGEVIALSAAGPAHLQKIGLVQTSIDEVPLDINYLFSLAMDKLPFLPYAYVMDKWRWDIFRRVITKDQFNCHWHSLRERYLGVKPPLLRSEFDFDPGSKYHIPANIPYIRSPKPVSTPTFK
;
A
#
# COMPACT_ATOMS: atom_id res chain seq x y z
N MET A 1 -29.20 43.52 -2.05
CA MET A 1 -30.20 44.37 -1.37
C MET A 1 -31.58 43.91 -1.83
N LYS A 2 -32.38 43.35 -0.89
CA LYS A 2 -33.84 43.02 -0.90
C LYS A 2 -34.40 42.14 -2.05
N ILE A 3 -34.79 40.88 -1.84
CA ILE A 3 -35.91 40.27 -1.06
C ILE A 3 -37.28 40.38 -1.74
N THR A 4 -37.86 39.23 -2.09
CA THR A 4 -39.25 38.74 -1.81
C THR A 4 -39.35 37.36 -2.47
N GLU A 5 -39.29 36.19 -1.79
CA GLU A 5 -40.15 35.55 -0.78
C GLU A 5 -41.65 35.49 -1.12
N ILE A 6 -42.15 34.29 -1.46
CA ILE A 6 -43.46 33.78 -1.08
C ILE A 6 -43.28 32.35 -0.53
N LYS A 7 -43.66 32.18 0.73
CA LYS A 7 -43.80 30.92 1.49
C LYS A 7 -45.21 30.35 1.31
N MET A 8 -45.37 29.03 1.48
CA MET A 8 -46.28 28.40 2.47
C MET A 8 -46.19 26.85 2.35
N THR A 9 -45.57 26.15 3.31
CA THR A 9 -46.17 25.28 4.39
C THR A 9 -46.61 23.88 3.94
N ALA A 10 -46.63 22.80 4.71
CA ALA A 10 -45.88 22.20 5.83
C ALA A 10 -46.63 20.90 6.21
N SER A 11 -45.91 19.82 6.51
CA SER A 11 -46.25 18.76 7.51
C SER A 11 -47.25 17.61 7.22
N SER A 12 -46.67 16.40 7.16
CA SER A 12 -46.92 15.22 8.05
C SER A 12 -48.06 14.19 7.84
N PHE A 13 -47.62 12.92 7.67
CA PHE A 13 -48.02 11.67 8.36
C PHE A 13 -49.32 10.88 8.01
N ILE A 14 -49.09 9.59 7.63
CA ILE A 14 -49.74 8.32 8.10
C ILE A 14 -50.99 7.69 7.39
N VAL A 15 -50.75 6.50 6.78
CA VAL A 15 -51.44 5.18 6.92
C VAL A 15 -52.75 4.84 6.14
N PHE A 16 -52.55 3.96 5.13
CA PHE A 16 -53.21 2.66 4.80
C PHE A 16 -54.68 2.47 4.31
N LEU A 17 -54.74 1.56 3.32
CA LEU A 17 -55.72 0.52 2.94
C LEU A 17 -56.85 0.79 1.92
N LEU A 18 -56.69 0.07 0.78
CA LEU A 18 -57.68 -0.75 0.03
C LEU A 18 -58.77 0.01 -0.76
N THR A 19 -59.11 -0.32 -2.01
CA THR A 19 -59.29 -1.65 -2.63
C THR A 19 -59.51 -1.52 -4.15
N LYS A 20 -58.88 -2.44 -4.91
CA LYS A 20 -59.40 -3.25 -6.05
C LYS A 20 -59.89 -2.60 -7.37
N THR A 21 -59.65 -3.11 -8.60
CA THR A 21 -58.82 -4.16 -9.24
C THR A 21 -59.09 -4.06 -10.78
N ILE A 22 -58.20 -4.63 -11.63
CA ILE A 22 -58.41 -5.30 -12.96
C ILE A 22 -58.07 -4.48 -14.25
N PHE A 23 -57.24 -4.90 -15.23
CA PHE A 23 -56.47 -6.14 -15.54
C PHE A 23 -55.36 -5.87 -16.62
N ILE A 24 -54.36 -6.77 -16.67
CA ILE A 24 -53.34 -7.08 -17.72
C ILE A 24 -52.11 -6.15 -17.83
N PHE A 25 -50.97 -6.59 -17.26
CA PHE A 25 -49.63 -6.18 -17.69
C PHE A 25 -48.65 -7.35 -17.70
N VAL A 26 -47.76 -7.29 -18.69
CA VAL A 26 -46.68 -8.21 -19.05
C VAL A 26 -45.69 -8.44 -17.89
N VAL A 27 -45.35 -9.70 -17.68
CA VAL A 27 -44.39 -10.20 -16.68
C VAL A 27 -42.98 -9.68 -16.99
N CYS A 28 -42.42 -8.86 -16.10
CA CYS A 28 -40.97 -8.63 -16.02
C CYS A 28 -40.41 -9.49 -14.89
N VAL A 29 -39.57 -10.45 -15.26
CA VAL A 29 -38.82 -11.34 -14.36
C VAL A 29 -37.67 -10.56 -13.70
N PRO A 30 -37.44 -10.66 -12.37
CA PRO A 30 -36.18 -10.29 -11.75
C PRO A 30 -35.22 -11.49 -11.80
N VAL A 31 -34.04 -11.32 -12.40
CA VAL A 31 -32.95 -12.32 -12.41
C VAL A 31 -31.69 -11.62 -11.91
N GLY A 32 -30.93 -12.11 -10.91
CA GLY A 32 -31.05 -13.37 -10.19
C GLY A 32 -30.53 -13.24 -8.74
N HIS A 33 -31.19 -13.93 -7.84
CA HIS A 33 -30.66 -14.35 -6.54
C HIS A 33 -29.93 -15.68 -6.74
N CYS A 34 -28.76 -15.84 -6.12
CA CYS A 34 -28.08 -17.12 -6.03
C CYS A 34 -28.70 -17.91 -4.87
N GLU A 35 -29.53 -18.91 -5.18
CA GLU A 35 -29.91 -19.96 -4.23
C GLU A 35 -29.04 -21.21 -4.47
N PRO A 36 -28.69 -21.96 -3.40
CA PRO A 36 -27.94 -23.20 -3.50
C PRO A 36 -28.89 -24.40 -3.65
N GLU A 37 -28.58 -25.35 -4.51
CA GLU A 37 -29.32 -26.63 -4.59
C GLU A 37 -28.45 -27.76 -5.18
N PRO A 38 -28.79 -29.05 -5.01
CA PRO A 38 -28.64 -29.84 -3.78
C PRO A 38 -27.74 -31.08 -3.98
N GLN A 39 -27.51 -31.81 -2.87
CA GLN A 39 -26.67 -33.00 -2.77
C GLN A 39 -26.99 -34.12 -3.78
N PHE A 40 -25.93 -34.69 -4.37
CA PHE A 40 -25.92 -36.07 -4.90
C PHE A 40 -24.72 -36.85 -4.35
N SER A 41 -24.98 -38.12 -3.99
CA SER A 41 -24.03 -39.09 -3.45
C SER A 41 -23.73 -40.19 -4.51
N PRO A 42 -22.72 -41.07 -4.29
CA PRO A 42 -21.73 -41.43 -5.31
C PRO A 42 -21.90 -42.82 -5.95
N GLN A 43 -21.38 -42.97 -7.18
CA GLN A 43 -20.85 -44.17 -7.87
C GLN A 43 -20.47 -43.66 -9.28
N GLU A 44 -19.25 -43.83 -9.82
CA GLU A 44 -18.60 -45.08 -10.21
C GLU A 44 -17.06 -44.89 -10.29
N GLN A 45 -16.32 -45.95 -9.97
CA GLN A 45 -14.87 -46.11 -10.14
C GLN A 45 -14.50 -46.52 -11.58
N ILE A 46 -13.18 -46.57 -11.84
CA ILE A 46 -12.44 -47.31 -12.90
C ILE A 46 -12.13 -46.40 -14.14
N ASN A 47 -10.90 -46.12 -14.60
CA ASN A 47 -9.64 -46.88 -14.60
C ASN A 47 -8.38 -46.00 -14.84
N SER A 48 -7.25 -46.56 -14.38
CA SER A 48 -5.83 -46.28 -14.60
C SER A 48 -5.33 -46.04 -16.05
N ASN A 49 -4.36 -45.13 -16.28
CA ASN A 49 -2.90 -45.38 -16.37
C ASN A 49 -2.12 -44.14 -16.95
N PRO A 50 -0.78 -44.01 -16.73
CA PRO A 50 0.01 -42.80 -16.89
C PRO A 50 0.84 -42.74 -18.21
N TYR A 51 1.26 -41.54 -18.62
CA TYR A 51 2.29 -41.30 -19.64
C TYR A 51 3.34 -40.33 -19.05
N PHE A 52 4.53 -40.82 -18.67
CA PHE A 52 5.77 -40.89 -19.45
C PHE A 52 6.38 -39.51 -19.81
N LEU A 53 7.42 -39.13 -19.05
CA LEU A 53 8.41 -38.11 -19.39
C LEU A 53 9.51 -38.74 -20.27
N PRO A 54 9.99 -38.08 -21.34
CA PRO A 54 11.28 -38.41 -21.94
C PRO A 54 12.38 -37.49 -21.39
N SER A 55 13.39 -38.14 -20.81
CA SER A 55 14.77 -37.66 -20.75
C SER A 55 15.35 -37.59 -22.17
N ASP A 56 15.93 -36.46 -22.56
CA ASP A 56 17.15 -36.37 -23.39
C ASP A 56 17.44 -34.90 -23.71
N TYR A 57 18.48 -34.34 -23.09
CA TYR A 57 19.15 -33.13 -23.59
C TYR A 57 20.66 -33.38 -23.61
N THR A 58 21.13 -33.73 -24.81
CA THR A 58 22.53 -33.71 -25.22
C THR A 58 23.03 -32.27 -25.30
N GLY A 59 24.25 -32.05 -24.80
CA GLY A 59 24.82 -30.72 -24.62
C GLY A 59 25.24 -29.98 -25.89
N THR A 60 25.49 -28.69 -25.69
CA THR A 60 26.40 -27.88 -26.52
C THR A 60 27.31 -27.10 -25.57
N GLN A 61 28.60 -27.42 -25.65
CA GLN A 61 29.70 -26.74 -24.98
C GLN A 61 29.84 -25.32 -25.54
N TYR A 62 29.92 -24.32 -24.66
CA TYR A 62 30.61 -23.07 -24.96
C TYR A 62 31.88 -22.95 -24.12
N ASN A 63 32.94 -22.66 -24.84
CA ASN A 63 34.35 -22.83 -24.53
C ASN A 63 34.87 -21.54 -23.87
N TYR A 64 35.36 -21.63 -22.63
CA TYR A 64 36.17 -20.58 -22.00
C TYR A 64 37.59 -21.11 -21.77
N GLN A 65 38.51 -20.75 -22.65
CA GLN A 65 39.95 -20.92 -22.45
C GLN A 65 40.60 -19.57 -22.11
N ASN A 66 41.04 -19.50 -20.86
CA ASN A 66 42.26 -18.90 -20.32
C ASN A 66 42.60 -17.42 -20.60
N ALA A 67 42.67 -16.66 -19.51
CA ALA A 67 43.86 -15.87 -19.19
C ALA A 67 44.11 -15.91 -17.67
N TYR A 68 45.05 -16.77 -17.27
CA TYR A 68 45.66 -16.78 -15.95
C TYR A 68 46.52 -15.53 -15.77
N TYR A 69 46.27 -14.76 -14.71
CA TYR A 69 47.33 -14.04 -14.00
C TYR A 69 47.16 -14.27 -12.50
N ALA A 70 48.15 -14.94 -11.94
CA ALA A 70 48.31 -15.16 -10.52
C ALA A 70 48.62 -13.84 -9.82
N GLN A 71 47.83 -13.48 -8.79
CA GLN A 71 48.28 -12.60 -7.72
C GLN A 71 47.82 -13.13 -6.36
N GLN A 72 48.73 -13.00 -5.41
CA GLN A 72 48.87 -13.73 -4.16
C GLN A 72 47.84 -13.37 -3.08
N PRO A 73 47.65 -14.21 -2.04
CA PRO A 73 46.77 -13.90 -0.92
C PRO A 73 47.30 -12.72 -0.11
N MET A 74 46.64 -11.57 -0.20
CA MET A 74 46.84 -10.47 0.74
C MET A 74 46.11 -10.81 2.05
N ASN A 75 46.89 -11.35 3.00
CA ASN A 75 46.57 -11.34 4.42
C ASN A 75 46.32 -9.89 4.88
N TYR A 76 45.06 -9.48 4.96
CA TYR A 76 44.69 -8.35 5.82
C TYR A 76 44.34 -8.90 7.20
N TYR A 77 45.35 -8.91 8.07
CA TYR A 77 45.13 -8.72 9.49
C TYR A 77 44.39 -7.39 9.66
N VAL A 78 43.10 -7.44 10.00
CA VAL A 78 42.41 -6.24 10.49
C VAL A 78 42.95 -5.97 11.88
N ASN A 79 43.88 -5.01 11.92
CA ASN A 79 44.44 -4.45 13.13
C ASN A 79 43.31 -3.74 13.91
N THR A 80 42.83 -4.35 14.99
CA THR A 80 41.87 -3.78 15.94
C THR A 80 42.53 -2.74 16.85
N GLN A 81 43.21 -1.75 16.26
CA GLN A 81 43.78 -0.61 16.95
C GLN A 81 43.68 0.60 16.03
N ASN A 82 43.00 1.65 16.51
CA ASN A 82 42.78 2.97 15.89
C ASN A 82 41.57 3.11 14.96
N TYR A 83 40.38 2.75 15.44
CA TYR A 83 39.29 3.74 15.37
C TYR A 83 39.46 4.65 16.58
N THR A 84 39.87 5.88 16.34
CA THR A 84 39.78 6.94 17.34
C THR A 84 38.31 7.08 17.70
N THR A 85 37.96 6.56 18.87
CA THR A 85 36.79 6.96 19.64
C THR A 85 36.88 8.46 19.87
N GLU A 86 36.38 9.25 18.93
CA GLU A 86 35.90 10.58 19.29
C GLU A 86 34.79 10.37 20.29
N GLN A 87 35.00 10.96 21.47
CA GLN A 87 34.26 10.72 22.68
C GLN A 87 32.76 10.79 22.43
N TYR A 88 32.11 9.63 22.42
CA TYR A 88 30.74 9.50 22.88
C TYR A 88 30.71 10.16 24.26
N ASN A 89 30.21 11.39 24.31
CA ASN A 89 30.09 12.13 25.54
C ASN A 89 28.86 11.57 26.29
N PRO A 90 29.02 10.87 27.42
CA PRO A 90 27.91 10.26 28.15
C PRO A 90 27.04 11.31 28.88
N SER A 91 27.31 12.59 28.71
CA SER A 91 26.62 13.69 29.40
C SER A 91 25.38 14.24 28.68
N THR A 92 24.97 13.66 27.54
CA THR A 92 23.58 13.81 27.04
C THR A 92 22.71 12.64 27.51
N ARG A 93 22.96 12.14 28.72
CA ARG A 93 22.00 11.29 29.43
C ARG A 93 20.74 12.12 29.63
N TYR A 94 19.66 11.68 28.99
CA TYR A 94 18.30 12.10 29.26
C TYR A 94 18.08 12.17 30.78
N ASP A 95 17.64 13.33 31.25
CA ASP A 95 17.21 13.52 32.63
C ASP A 95 15.83 12.85 32.80
N PRO A 96 15.72 11.76 33.58
CA PRO A 96 14.46 11.06 33.80
C PRO A 96 13.43 11.90 34.57
N THR A 97 13.81 13.07 35.07
CA THR A 97 12.94 13.98 35.82
C THR A 97 12.31 15.09 34.97
N SER A 98 12.63 15.16 33.67
CA SER A 98 12.02 16.15 32.75
C SER A 98 10.55 15.79 32.45
N SER A 99 9.66 16.14 33.38
CA SER A 99 8.19 16.01 33.27
C SER A 99 7.55 16.84 32.14
N GLN A 100 8.34 17.52 31.31
CA GLN A 100 7.85 18.45 30.31
C GLN A 100 7.13 17.76 29.13
N TYR A 101 7.43 16.49 28.85
CA TYR A 101 6.76 15.71 27.79
C TYR A 101 5.34 15.23 28.15
N TYR A 102 4.95 15.32 29.42
CA TYR A 102 3.66 14.82 29.93
C TYR A 102 2.66 15.94 30.24
N SER A 103 2.88 17.15 29.70
CA SER A 103 1.97 18.28 29.88
C SER A 103 1.13 18.54 28.62
N ASN A 104 -0.19 18.49 28.80
CA ASN A 104 -1.28 18.84 27.88
C ASN A 104 -1.53 17.93 26.67
N SER A 105 -2.60 17.12 26.77
CA SER A 105 -3.46 16.81 25.62
C SER A 105 -4.93 16.69 26.08
N GLY A 106 -5.75 17.64 25.63
CA GLY A 106 -7.19 17.66 25.84
C GLY A 106 -7.92 16.73 24.86
N LEU A 107 -7.79 15.43 25.05
CA LEU A 107 -8.56 14.42 24.31
C LEU A 107 -9.53 13.73 25.28
N SER A 108 -10.76 14.24 25.34
CA SER A 108 -11.89 13.56 25.97
C SER A 108 -12.59 12.68 24.93
N GLY A 109 -12.33 11.39 24.98
CA GLY A 109 -13.08 10.37 24.24
C GLY A 109 -13.25 9.13 25.11
N ASN A 110 -14.49 8.77 25.41
CA ASN A 110 -14.81 7.53 26.12
C ASN A 110 -14.49 6.33 25.21
N LEU A 111 -13.34 5.68 25.45
CA LEU A 111 -12.99 4.41 24.83
C LEU A 111 -13.27 3.30 25.84
N GLN A 112 -14.35 2.55 25.62
CA GLN A 112 -14.58 1.24 26.24
C GLN A 112 -14.35 0.18 25.16
N ASP A 113 -13.31 -0.65 25.31
CA ASP A 113 -13.42 -2.11 25.12
C ASP A 113 -12.14 -2.85 25.59
N GLY A 114 -12.32 -4.11 25.96
CA GLY A 114 -11.41 -4.94 26.74
C GLY A 114 -10.10 -5.32 26.05
N THR A 115 -9.01 -5.09 26.79
CA THR A 115 -7.63 -5.58 26.59
C THR A 115 -6.72 -4.84 25.60
N ASN A 116 -7.07 -3.58 25.37
CA ASN A 116 -6.12 -2.46 25.37
C ASN A 116 -5.86 -2.07 26.86
N PRO A 117 -4.70 -1.56 27.31
CA PRO A 117 -4.52 -1.01 28.66
C PRO A 117 -5.83 -0.33 29.15
N GLY A 118 -6.46 -0.89 30.18
CA GLY A 118 -7.89 -0.65 30.46
C GLY A 118 -8.25 0.83 30.62
N ASN A 119 -9.49 1.20 30.25
CA ASN A 119 -10.16 2.49 30.42
C ASN A 119 -9.24 3.67 30.81
N PHE A 120 -8.83 4.47 29.84
CA PHE A 120 -8.36 5.83 30.13
C PHE A 120 -9.48 6.56 30.89
N ILE A 121 -9.21 6.93 32.15
CA ILE A 121 -10.20 7.67 32.93
C ILE A 121 -9.92 9.14 32.75
N SER A 122 -10.71 9.79 31.88
CA SER A 122 -10.81 11.25 31.84
C SER A 122 -11.01 11.76 33.26
N SER A 123 -10.20 12.75 33.65
CA SER A 123 -10.11 13.38 34.98
C SER A 123 -11.44 13.89 35.56
N ASN A 124 -12.54 13.80 34.80
CA ASN A 124 -13.86 14.23 35.19
C ASN A 124 -14.64 13.20 36.06
N GLY A 125 -14.11 12.00 36.31
CA GLY A 125 -14.86 10.95 37.04
C GLY A 125 -14.10 10.04 38.03
N ALA A 126 -12.77 9.98 38.00
CA ALA A 126 -11.98 9.27 39.01
C ALA A 126 -11.21 10.25 39.87
N GLY A 127 -11.27 10.06 41.20
CA GLY A 127 -10.46 10.82 42.14
C GLY A 127 -8.97 10.83 41.79
N GLN A 128 -8.25 11.78 42.40
CA GLN A 128 -6.81 11.99 42.23
C GLN A 128 -6.02 10.67 42.29
N PRO A 129 -4.96 10.51 41.47
CA PRO A 129 -4.13 9.31 41.47
C PRO A 129 -3.54 9.07 42.87
N SER A 130 -3.57 7.82 43.33
CA SER A 130 -2.91 7.47 44.59
C SER A 130 -1.39 7.50 44.45
N GLN A 131 -0.66 7.57 45.56
CA GLN A 131 0.80 7.50 45.54
C GLN A 131 1.31 6.21 44.90
N ALA A 132 0.58 5.09 45.04
CA ALA A 132 0.92 3.83 44.39
C ALA A 132 0.77 3.91 42.87
N ASP A 133 -0.29 4.58 42.38
CA ASP A 133 -0.52 4.78 40.95
C ASP A 133 0.60 5.63 40.33
N LEU A 134 1.02 6.69 41.03
CA LEU A 134 2.13 7.56 40.60
C LEU A 134 3.47 6.81 40.53
N VAL A 135 3.79 6.00 41.55
CA VAL A 135 5.01 5.18 41.55
C VAL A 135 5.01 4.19 40.38
N GLN A 136 3.87 3.56 40.11
CA GLN A 136 3.75 2.62 39.00
C GLN A 136 3.92 3.32 37.64
N GLN A 137 3.37 4.53 37.44
CA GLN A 137 3.57 5.32 36.22
C GLN A 137 5.03 5.69 36.00
N HIS A 138 5.74 6.10 37.07
CA HIS A 138 7.17 6.40 36.99
C HIS A 138 8.01 5.18 36.59
N GLN A 139 7.69 3.99 37.10
CA GLN A 139 8.38 2.76 36.71
C GLN A 139 8.17 2.44 35.24
N ILE A 140 6.94 2.57 34.74
CA ILE A 140 6.62 2.32 33.33
C ILE A 140 7.34 3.35 32.43
N ALA A 141 7.29 4.64 32.79
CA ALA A 141 8.00 5.68 32.04
C ALA A 141 9.51 5.40 31.95
N ALA A 142 10.12 4.89 33.03
CA ALA A 142 11.52 4.48 33.03
C ALA A 142 11.79 3.26 32.12
N ILE A 143 10.89 2.27 32.10
CA ILE A 143 10.98 1.13 31.17
C ILE A 143 10.90 1.61 29.73
N LEU A 144 9.92 2.45 29.39
CA LEU A 144 9.74 3.00 28.05
C LEU A 144 10.93 3.85 27.60
N ALA A 145 11.51 4.65 28.49
CA ALA A 145 12.71 5.43 28.19
C ALA A 145 13.91 4.54 27.85
N ASN A 146 14.07 3.39 28.51
CA ASN A 146 15.11 2.42 28.16
C ASN A 146 14.80 1.70 26.84
N LEU A 147 13.53 1.35 26.61
CA LEU A 147 13.07 0.71 25.37
C LEU A 147 13.24 1.62 24.15
N GLU A 148 13.12 2.94 24.29
CA GLU A 148 13.31 3.90 23.19
C GLU A 148 14.69 3.77 22.56
N GLY A 149 15.75 3.68 23.37
CA GLY A 149 17.13 3.54 22.87
C GLY A 149 17.33 2.21 22.15
N VAL A 150 16.97 1.11 22.81
CA VAL A 150 17.12 -0.24 22.23
C VAL A 150 16.25 -0.41 20.98
N GLY A 151 15.02 0.09 21.00
CA GLY A 151 14.11 0.03 19.87
C GLY A 151 14.59 0.85 18.68
N SER A 152 15.17 2.03 18.94
CA SER A 152 15.84 2.83 17.90
C SER A 152 16.99 2.06 17.26
N ASP A 153 17.83 1.39 18.05
CA ASP A 153 18.98 0.63 17.55
C ASP A 153 18.54 -0.60 16.72
N GLN A 154 17.57 -1.36 17.20
CA GLN A 154 17.01 -2.52 16.48
C GLN A 154 16.33 -2.10 15.17
N CYS A 155 15.57 -1.00 15.20
CA CYS A 155 14.96 -0.42 14.01
C CYS A 155 16.03 0.04 13.01
N SER A 156 17.05 0.75 13.48
CA SER A 156 18.16 1.22 12.63
C SER A 156 18.84 0.05 11.94
N ALA A 157 19.19 -1.00 12.68
CA ALA A 157 19.86 -2.20 12.13
C ALA A 157 19.02 -2.87 11.03
N ASN A 158 17.70 -2.99 11.24
CA ASN A 158 16.79 -3.51 10.24
C ASN A 158 16.74 -2.60 9.00
N VAL A 159 16.52 -1.30 9.18
CA VAL A 159 16.41 -0.34 8.06
C VAL A 159 17.70 -0.27 7.25
N TYR A 160 18.89 -0.34 7.86
CA TYR A 160 20.16 -0.42 7.14
C TYR A 160 20.23 -1.67 6.25
N ALA A 161 19.83 -2.83 6.75
CA ALA A 161 19.82 -4.06 5.96
C ALA A 161 18.81 -4.00 4.79
N GLN A 162 17.63 -3.42 5.02
CA GLN A 162 16.63 -3.20 3.97
C GLN A 162 17.15 -2.23 2.90
N TRP A 163 17.79 -1.13 3.30
CA TRP A 163 18.38 -0.17 2.37
C TRP A 163 19.43 -0.83 1.46
N GLU A 164 20.32 -1.65 2.02
CA GLU A 164 21.32 -2.37 1.23
C GLU A 164 20.70 -3.33 0.21
N TYR A 165 19.60 -4.00 0.55
CA TYR A 165 18.85 -4.81 -0.41
C TYR A 165 18.19 -3.95 -1.49
N GLU A 166 17.48 -2.90 -1.12
CA GLU A 166 16.75 -2.02 -2.04
C GLU A 166 17.66 -1.27 -3.03
N THR A 167 18.93 -1.07 -2.65
CA THR A 167 19.95 -0.34 -3.44
C THR A 167 21.03 -1.25 -4.04
N ASN A 168 20.96 -2.55 -3.77
CA ASN A 168 21.81 -3.59 -4.35
C ASN A 168 21.13 -4.96 -4.24
N VAL A 169 20.11 -5.20 -5.07
CA VAL A 169 19.28 -6.40 -5.06
C VAL A 169 20.10 -7.62 -5.50
N ASN A 170 20.34 -8.55 -4.59
CA ASN A 170 20.95 -9.85 -4.83
C ASN A 170 20.64 -10.82 -3.67
N ASP A 171 20.96 -12.10 -3.84
CA ASP A 171 20.66 -13.13 -2.85
C ASP A 171 21.28 -12.83 -1.47
N VAL A 172 22.49 -12.26 -1.41
CA VAL A 172 23.18 -11.97 -0.15
C VAL A 172 22.50 -10.83 0.61
N THR A 173 22.21 -9.73 -0.08
CA THR A 173 21.54 -8.57 0.55
C THR A 173 20.10 -8.93 0.94
N GLN A 174 19.42 -9.76 0.14
CA GLN A 174 18.09 -10.27 0.48
C GLN A 174 18.10 -11.12 1.75
N LEU A 175 19.06 -12.05 1.87
CA LEU A 175 19.21 -12.89 3.07
C LEU A 175 19.52 -12.04 4.30
N ASN A 176 20.38 -11.03 4.18
CA ASN A 176 20.71 -10.12 5.28
C ASN A 176 19.50 -9.27 5.70
N ALA A 177 18.75 -8.72 4.74
CA ALA A 177 17.53 -7.96 5.00
C ALA A 177 16.48 -8.82 5.73
N LEU A 178 16.27 -10.06 5.27
CA LEU A 178 15.36 -11.00 5.92
C LEU A 178 15.80 -11.35 7.34
N ALA A 179 17.09 -11.59 7.56
CA ALA A 179 17.63 -11.89 8.89
C ALA A 179 17.46 -10.71 9.87
N ALA A 180 17.70 -9.47 9.41
CA ALA A 180 17.53 -8.27 10.22
C ALA A 180 16.05 -8.02 10.55
N GLN A 181 15.16 -8.23 9.58
CA GLN A 181 13.71 -8.13 9.79
C GLN A 181 13.21 -9.15 10.83
N GLN A 182 13.75 -10.38 10.79
CA GLN A 182 13.43 -11.42 11.79
C GLN A 182 13.86 -11.02 13.20
N GLN A 183 15.06 -10.46 13.35
CA GLN A 183 15.56 -9.99 14.65
C GLN A 183 14.69 -8.84 15.18
N TYR A 184 14.33 -7.90 14.31
CA TYR A 184 13.47 -6.78 14.68
C TYR A 184 12.07 -7.23 15.12
N ALA A 185 11.44 -8.15 14.37
CA ALA A 185 10.13 -8.69 14.74
C ALA A 185 10.17 -9.53 16.04
N ALA A 186 11.26 -10.26 16.28
CA ALA A 186 11.47 -10.96 17.55
C ALA A 186 11.56 -9.98 18.73
N PHE A 187 12.31 -8.88 18.55
CA PHE A 187 12.38 -7.80 19.53
C PHE A 187 11.00 -7.19 19.82
N GLU A 188 10.21 -6.85 18.79
CA GLU A 188 8.86 -6.31 18.97
C GLU A 188 7.94 -7.26 19.75
N ARG A 189 8.00 -8.56 19.44
CA ARG A 189 7.24 -9.59 20.18
C ARG A 189 7.67 -9.66 21.64
N ASP A 190 8.98 -9.69 21.92
CA ASP A 190 9.49 -9.78 23.28
C ASP A 190 9.09 -8.54 24.10
N VAL A 191 9.15 -7.35 23.48
CA VAL A 191 8.63 -6.10 24.07
C VAL A 191 7.14 -6.21 24.38
N SER A 192 6.32 -6.65 23.42
CA SER A 192 4.87 -6.80 23.63
C SER A 192 4.54 -7.82 24.73
N GLN A 193 5.27 -8.94 24.81
CA GLN A 193 5.09 -9.91 25.89
C GLN A 193 5.43 -9.34 27.26
N VAL A 194 6.53 -8.59 27.38
CA VAL A 194 6.92 -7.92 28.63
C VAL A 194 5.86 -6.88 29.02
N LEU A 195 5.41 -6.06 28.07
CA LEU A 195 4.41 -5.03 28.33
C LEU A 195 3.04 -5.63 28.66
N GLY A 196 2.67 -6.76 28.06
CA GLY A 196 1.42 -7.47 28.35
C GLY A 196 1.36 -8.07 29.76
N GLN A 197 2.52 -8.28 30.41
CA GLN A 197 2.57 -8.71 31.81
C GLN A 197 2.34 -7.57 32.80
N ILE A 198 2.44 -6.32 32.35
CA ILE A 198 2.22 -5.14 33.20
C ILE A 198 0.71 -5.01 33.45
N LYS A 199 0.26 -5.50 34.61
CA LYS A 199 -1.13 -5.33 35.05
C LYS A 199 -1.38 -3.90 35.48
N TYR A 200 -2.31 -3.25 34.81
CA TYR A 200 -2.69 -1.88 35.13
C TYR A 200 -4.21 -1.74 35.19
N SER A 201 -4.69 -1.07 36.23
CA SER A 201 -6.13 -0.91 36.46
C SER A 201 -6.64 0.47 36.01
N ARG A 202 -5.80 1.52 35.97
CA ARG A 202 -6.23 2.92 35.72
C ARG A 202 -5.14 3.83 35.17
N TYR A 203 -5.23 4.20 33.89
CA TYR A 203 -4.34 5.18 33.27
C TYR A 203 -4.81 6.62 33.50
N TYR A 204 -3.94 7.42 34.13
CA TYR A 204 -4.14 8.85 34.34
C TYR A 204 -3.37 9.72 33.33
N ASP A 205 -2.35 9.14 32.66
CA ASP A 205 -1.55 9.79 31.64
C ASP A 205 -1.90 9.24 30.26
N SER A 206 -2.43 10.10 29.39
CA SER A 206 -2.85 9.75 28.03
C SER A 206 -1.69 9.39 27.11
N ASN A 207 -0.53 10.03 27.27
CA ASN A 207 0.66 9.77 26.45
C ASN A 207 1.27 8.43 26.83
N LEU A 208 1.35 8.15 28.14
CA LEU A 208 1.83 6.85 28.64
C LEU A 208 0.92 5.70 28.17
N TRP A 209 -0.39 5.91 28.28
CA TRP A 209 -1.39 4.95 27.80
C TRP A 209 -1.26 4.68 26.31
N ARG A 210 -1.17 5.75 25.50
CA ARG A 210 -1.00 5.65 24.05
C ARG A 210 0.29 4.90 23.69
N HIS A 211 1.39 5.19 24.38
CA HIS A 211 2.69 4.58 24.12
C HIS A 211 2.61 3.06 24.34
N LEU A 212 2.07 2.63 25.48
CA LEU A 212 1.87 1.21 25.78
C LEU A 212 0.94 0.53 24.78
N ARG A 213 -0.17 1.19 24.43
CA ARG A 213 -1.14 0.70 23.46
C ARG A 213 -0.49 0.37 22.11
N TYR A 214 0.32 1.29 21.56
CA TYR A 214 0.99 1.06 20.28
C TYR A 214 2.08 -0.01 20.37
N LEU A 215 2.87 -0.08 21.45
CA LEU A 215 3.90 -1.11 21.60
C LEU A 215 3.33 -2.52 21.86
N SER A 216 2.10 -2.61 22.39
CA SER A 216 1.44 -3.90 22.61
C SER A 216 0.90 -4.52 21.33
N MET A 217 0.62 -3.71 20.30
CA MET A 217 0.09 -4.15 19.01
C MET A 217 1.25 -4.51 18.06
N VAL A 218 1.53 -5.80 17.93
CA VAL A 218 2.65 -6.35 17.11
C VAL A 218 2.17 -7.06 15.84
N GLY A 219 0.85 -7.03 15.58
CA GLY A 219 0.25 -7.59 14.37
C GLY A 219 0.52 -9.08 14.21
N ALA A 220 0.96 -9.50 13.02
CA ALA A 220 1.21 -10.91 12.71
C ALA A 220 2.35 -11.54 13.54
N ALA A 221 3.22 -10.75 14.16
CA ALA A 221 4.28 -11.25 15.04
C ALA A 221 3.75 -11.86 16.35
N ALA A 222 2.46 -11.66 16.68
CA ALA A 222 1.80 -12.28 17.82
C ALA A 222 1.51 -13.77 17.64
N LEU A 223 1.43 -14.25 16.39
CA LEU A 223 1.15 -15.65 16.07
C LEU A 223 2.24 -16.58 16.65
N PRO A 224 1.88 -17.83 17.03
CA PRO A 224 2.84 -18.78 17.53
C PRO A 224 3.86 -19.15 16.45
N ILE A 225 5.07 -19.45 16.90
CA ILE A 225 6.07 -20.09 16.05
C ILE A 225 5.67 -21.55 15.96
N ASP A 226 5.27 -22.02 14.78
CA ASP A 226 4.95 -23.43 14.57
C ASP A 226 6.12 -24.33 15.05
N GLU A 227 5.86 -25.21 16.03
CA GLU A 227 6.89 -26.13 16.56
C GLU A 227 7.35 -27.18 15.53
N TYR A 228 6.58 -27.40 14.46
CA TYR A 228 6.85 -28.44 13.46
C TYR A 228 8.03 -28.14 12.52
N GLU A 229 8.48 -26.88 12.47
CA GLU A 229 9.57 -26.44 11.57
C GLU A 229 10.90 -26.15 12.27
N ARG A 230 11.01 -26.44 13.57
CA ARG A 230 12.34 -26.53 14.21
C ARG A 230 13.23 -27.62 13.58
N VAL A 231 12.68 -28.42 12.66
CA VAL A 231 13.29 -29.59 12.01
C VAL A 231 13.36 -29.47 10.46
N SER A 232 12.67 -28.51 9.81
CA SER A 232 12.65 -28.39 8.32
C SER A 232 13.88 -27.68 7.75
N SER A 233 14.56 -26.84 8.54
CA SER A 233 15.84 -26.22 8.19
C SER A 233 17.05 -27.17 8.23
N LEU A 234 16.82 -28.46 8.51
CA LEU A 234 17.86 -29.51 8.52
C LEU A 234 17.99 -30.29 7.19
N ARG A 235 17.27 -29.93 6.13
CA ARG A 235 17.31 -30.68 4.85
C ARG A 235 17.76 -29.87 3.64
N THR A 236 18.86 -29.14 3.75
CA THR A 236 19.66 -28.72 2.57
C THR A 236 21.16 -28.64 2.84
N VAL A 237 21.69 -29.47 3.75
CA VAL A 237 23.14 -29.70 3.82
C VAL A 237 23.43 -31.19 3.84
N ASP A 238 23.41 -31.80 2.67
CA ASP A 238 24.26 -32.96 2.43
C ASP A 238 24.79 -32.94 0.99
N HIS A 239 25.84 -32.15 0.77
CA HIS A 239 27.14 -32.67 0.36
C HIS A 239 28.13 -31.52 0.12
N GLN A 240 29.31 -31.65 0.75
CA GLN A 240 30.55 -30.88 0.55
C GLN A 240 30.68 -29.50 1.22
N ALA A 241 30.92 -29.50 2.54
CA ALA A 241 31.86 -28.55 3.15
C ALA A 241 32.46 -29.15 4.43
N LYS A 242 33.68 -29.69 4.34
CA LYS A 242 34.53 -29.95 5.50
C LYS A 242 35.29 -28.66 5.84
N GLY A 243 35.03 -28.09 7.01
CA GLY A 243 35.90 -27.12 7.67
C GLY A 243 35.32 -25.72 7.82
N PHE A 244 35.39 -25.21 9.05
CA PHE A 244 35.04 -23.88 9.56
C PHE A 244 33.61 -23.66 10.08
N GLY A 245 33.50 -23.65 11.42
CA GLY A 245 32.70 -22.71 12.22
C GLY A 245 31.18 -22.74 12.08
N ASN A 246 30.51 -23.45 13.00
CA ASN A 246 29.05 -23.46 13.15
C ASN A 246 28.46 -22.06 13.41
N TYR A 247 27.74 -21.51 12.44
CA TYR A 247 26.65 -20.56 12.66
C TYR A 247 25.32 -21.25 12.39
N THR A 248 24.65 -21.69 13.45
CA THR A 248 23.25 -22.12 13.40
C THR A 248 22.37 -20.88 13.43
N TYR A 249 21.86 -20.47 12.26
CA TYR A 249 20.84 -19.44 12.15
C TYR A 249 19.48 -20.05 12.52
N VAL A 250 18.96 -19.63 13.67
CA VAL A 250 17.63 -20.01 14.17
C VAL A 250 16.61 -19.15 13.43
N HIS A 251 16.08 -19.66 12.31
CA HIS A 251 14.96 -19.06 11.60
C HIS A 251 13.67 -19.23 12.39
N VAL A 252 13.17 -18.14 12.98
CA VAL A 252 11.97 -18.17 13.83
C VAL A 252 11.13 -16.91 13.61
N MET A 253 10.20 -16.99 12.67
CA MET A 253 8.95 -16.22 12.58
C MET A 253 7.88 -17.11 11.93
N CYS A 254 6.60 -16.82 12.19
CA CYS A 254 5.38 -17.51 11.71
C CYS A 254 5.47 -17.95 10.25
N VAL A 255 6.06 -19.14 10.03
CA VAL A 255 6.47 -19.62 8.70
C VAL A 255 5.23 -19.76 7.84
N GLN A 256 4.14 -20.31 8.38
CA GLN A 256 2.91 -20.52 7.61
C GLN A 256 2.31 -19.21 7.07
N TYR A 257 2.19 -18.16 7.89
CA TYR A 257 1.61 -16.87 7.46
C TYR A 257 2.44 -16.22 6.35
N ASN A 258 3.75 -16.09 6.55
CA ASN A 258 4.64 -15.47 5.57
C ASN A 258 4.82 -16.33 4.31
N ARG A 259 4.76 -17.66 4.47
CA ARG A 259 4.78 -18.61 3.35
C ARG A 259 3.55 -18.45 2.48
N LEU A 260 2.34 -18.37 3.05
CA LEU A 260 1.11 -18.14 2.28
C LEU A 260 1.19 -16.84 1.47
N ILE A 261 1.65 -15.74 2.10
CA ILE A 261 1.83 -14.45 1.40
C ILE A 261 2.87 -14.60 0.27
N SER A 262 4.00 -15.26 0.55
CA SER A 262 5.07 -15.45 -0.42
C SER A 262 4.63 -16.33 -1.61
N GLU A 263 3.86 -17.39 -1.37
CA GLU A 263 3.27 -18.24 -2.41
C GLU A 263 2.27 -17.44 -3.26
N MET A 264 1.36 -16.67 -2.63
CA MET A 264 0.41 -15.82 -3.35
C MET A 264 1.09 -14.74 -4.19
N VAL A 265 2.12 -14.08 -3.65
CA VAL A 265 2.91 -13.06 -4.37
C VAL A 265 3.74 -13.69 -5.49
N ALA A 266 4.28 -14.90 -5.28
CA ALA A 266 5.01 -15.64 -6.31
C ALA A 266 4.11 -15.97 -7.50
N VAL A 267 2.88 -16.45 -7.25
CA VAL A 267 1.87 -16.65 -8.30
C VAL A 267 1.65 -15.37 -9.10
N TYR A 268 1.45 -14.24 -8.40
CA TYR A 268 1.22 -12.95 -9.05
C TYR A 268 2.40 -12.50 -9.92
N ASN A 269 3.64 -12.62 -9.42
CA ASN A 269 4.84 -12.14 -10.09
C ASN A 269 5.28 -13.04 -11.26
N GLN A 270 5.06 -14.35 -11.16
CA GLN A 270 5.45 -15.32 -12.19
C GLN A 270 4.38 -15.49 -13.27
N ALA A 271 3.15 -15.05 -13.01
CA ALA A 271 2.07 -15.16 -13.98
C ALA A 271 2.42 -14.45 -15.30
N SER A 272 2.08 -15.14 -16.39
CA SER A 272 2.17 -14.63 -17.74
C SER A 272 1.02 -15.17 -18.58
N ILE A 273 0.71 -14.49 -19.68
CA ILE A 273 -0.34 -14.92 -20.61
C ILE A 273 0.21 -15.02 -22.04
N CYS A 274 -0.59 -15.58 -22.94
CA CYS A 274 -0.31 -15.56 -24.38
C CYS A 274 -1.08 -14.44 -25.08
N ALA A 275 -0.48 -13.88 -26.12
CA ALA A 275 -1.05 -12.79 -26.91
C ALA A 275 -2.36 -13.23 -27.57
N TYR A 276 -3.30 -12.29 -27.72
CA TYR A 276 -4.61 -12.54 -28.30
C TYR A 276 -4.53 -13.00 -29.77
N ASN A 277 -3.83 -12.23 -30.61
CA ASN A 277 -3.72 -12.50 -32.05
C ASN A 277 -2.58 -13.48 -32.42
N GLU A 278 -1.69 -13.78 -31.47
CA GLU A 278 -0.53 -14.66 -31.67
C GLU A 278 -0.47 -15.70 -30.55
N PRO A 279 -1.25 -16.80 -30.62
CA PRO A 279 -1.41 -17.74 -29.50
C PRO A 279 -0.10 -18.41 -29.05
N PHE A 280 0.90 -18.48 -29.92
CA PHE A 280 2.23 -19.02 -29.61
C PHE A 280 3.19 -18.00 -29.00
N ARG A 281 2.84 -16.71 -29.02
CA ARG A 281 3.58 -15.65 -28.34
C ARG A 281 3.10 -15.57 -26.89
N CYS A 282 3.73 -16.37 -26.05
CA CYS A 282 3.47 -16.43 -24.61
C CYS A 282 4.52 -15.64 -23.81
N GLN A 283 4.45 -15.75 -22.48
CA GLN A 283 5.35 -15.07 -21.54
C GLN A 283 5.16 -13.54 -21.53
N LEU A 284 3.95 -13.06 -21.82
CA LEU A 284 3.61 -11.65 -21.61
C LEU A 284 3.36 -11.42 -20.12
N HIS A 285 4.21 -10.61 -19.50
CA HIS A 285 4.13 -10.28 -18.08
C HIS A 285 3.32 -9.01 -17.84
N LEU A 286 2.80 -8.84 -16.62
CA LEU A 286 2.00 -7.66 -16.26
C LEU A 286 2.72 -6.34 -16.61
N ASN A 287 4.00 -6.26 -16.24
CA ASN A 287 4.86 -5.11 -16.52
C ASN A 287 6.05 -5.56 -17.38
N PRO A 288 6.32 -4.91 -18.53
CA PRO A 288 5.54 -3.82 -19.12
C PRO A 288 4.41 -4.29 -20.05
N ASP A 289 4.34 -5.57 -20.44
CA ASP A 289 3.56 -5.99 -21.62
C ASP A 289 2.05 -5.75 -21.47
N LEU A 290 1.42 -6.33 -20.43
CA LEU A 290 -0.03 -6.25 -20.28
C LEU A 290 -0.48 -4.85 -19.90
N THR A 291 0.31 -4.13 -19.09
CA THR A 291 0.02 -2.73 -18.77
C THR A 291 0.08 -1.84 -20.01
N LEU A 292 1.00 -2.08 -20.94
CA LEU A 292 1.04 -1.37 -22.22
C LEU A 292 -0.16 -1.71 -23.10
N ILE A 293 -0.56 -2.99 -23.20
CA ILE A 293 -1.74 -3.41 -23.96
C ILE A 293 -2.99 -2.73 -23.40
N MET A 294 -3.22 -2.84 -22.08
CA MET A 294 -4.39 -2.24 -21.42
C MET A 294 -4.41 -0.71 -21.52
N ALA A 295 -3.25 -0.06 -21.62
CA ALA A 295 -3.16 1.40 -21.76
C ALA A 295 -3.41 1.87 -23.19
N ARG A 296 -2.85 1.18 -24.19
CA ARG A 296 -2.78 1.66 -25.58
C ARG A 296 -3.80 1.03 -26.52
N SER A 297 -4.16 -0.23 -26.32
CA SER A 297 -5.10 -0.90 -27.21
C SER A 297 -6.48 -0.25 -27.13
N ARG A 298 -7.17 -0.21 -28.26
CA ARG A 298 -8.58 0.15 -28.41
C ARG A 298 -9.38 -0.98 -29.05
N ASP A 299 -8.77 -2.15 -29.19
CA ASP A 299 -9.46 -3.36 -29.64
C ASP A 299 -10.17 -3.98 -28.43
N TRP A 300 -11.49 -4.07 -28.54
CA TRP A 300 -12.33 -4.65 -27.48
C TRP A 300 -11.94 -6.08 -27.14
N ASP A 301 -11.71 -6.92 -28.15
CA ASP A 301 -11.51 -8.36 -27.95
C ASP A 301 -10.10 -8.63 -27.38
N GLU A 302 -9.10 -7.86 -27.81
CA GLU A 302 -7.75 -7.90 -27.22
C GLU A 302 -7.75 -7.48 -25.75
N LEU A 303 -8.44 -6.38 -25.42
CA LEU A 303 -8.58 -5.90 -24.05
C LEU A 303 -9.35 -6.90 -23.18
N GLN A 304 -10.40 -7.51 -23.73
CA GLN A 304 -11.18 -8.53 -23.03
C GLN A 304 -10.34 -9.78 -22.76
N HIS A 305 -9.65 -10.31 -23.78
CA HIS A 305 -8.74 -11.45 -23.64
C HIS A 305 -7.68 -11.19 -22.57
N THR A 306 -6.99 -10.06 -22.65
CA THR A 306 -5.94 -9.67 -21.71
C THR A 306 -6.46 -9.57 -20.27
N TRP A 307 -7.64 -8.97 -20.09
CA TRP A 307 -8.27 -8.81 -18.77
C TRP A 307 -8.64 -10.16 -18.14
N VAL A 308 -9.17 -11.09 -18.94
CA VAL A 308 -9.66 -12.40 -18.50
C VAL A 308 -8.50 -13.33 -18.21
N GLU A 309 -7.54 -13.43 -19.14
CA GLU A 309 -6.40 -14.33 -19.00
C GLU A 309 -5.51 -13.94 -17.82
N TRP A 310 -5.32 -12.64 -17.58
CA TRP A 310 -4.61 -12.19 -16.39
C TRP A 310 -5.29 -12.69 -15.10
N ARG A 311 -6.62 -12.63 -15.04
CA ARG A 311 -7.39 -13.10 -13.88
C ARG A 311 -7.37 -14.61 -13.71
N ARG A 312 -7.39 -15.33 -14.83
CA ARG A 312 -7.27 -16.79 -14.85
C ARG A 312 -5.91 -17.26 -14.34
N GLN A 313 -4.83 -16.62 -14.77
CA GLN A 313 -3.46 -17.01 -14.40
C GLN A 313 -3.00 -16.51 -13.04
N THR A 314 -3.80 -15.68 -12.36
CA THR A 314 -3.47 -15.16 -11.02
C THR A 314 -4.53 -15.51 -9.99
N GLY A 315 -5.69 -14.84 -10.08
CA GLY A 315 -6.73 -14.86 -9.06
C GLY A 315 -7.15 -16.26 -8.68
N GLN A 316 -7.42 -17.12 -9.67
CA GLN A 316 -7.89 -18.48 -9.43
C GLN A 316 -6.94 -19.30 -8.53
N TYR A 317 -5.62 -19.19 -8.74
CA TYR A 317 -4.61 -19.89 -7.93
C TYR A 317 -4.42 -19.29 -6.53
N VAL A 318 -4.76 -18.00 -6.35
CA VAL A 318 -4.61 -17.30 -5.08
C VAL A 318 -5.77 -17.59 -4.11
N LYS A 319 -6.96 -17.98 -4.62
CA LYS A 319 -8.21 -18.06 -3.84
C LYS A 319 -8.10 -18.91 -2.57
N ASP A 320 -7.55 -20.12 -2.67
CA ASP A 320 -7.47 -21.06 -1.55
C ASP A 320 -6.39 -20.68 -0.52
N LEU A 321 -5.29 -20.10 -0.99
CA LEU A 321 -4.23 -19.56 -0.15
C LEU A 321 -4.73 -18.33 0.63
N TYR A 322 -5.54 -17.49 -0.04
CA TYR A 322 -6.10 -16.28 0.54
C TYR A 322 -7.05 -16.59 1.71
N ASP A 323 -7.89 -17.61 1.56
CA ASP A 323 -8.82 -18.06 2.62
C ASP A 323 -8.06 -18.53 3.88
N GLN A 324 -6.99 -19.33 3.71
CA GLN A 324 -6.11 -19.73 4.81
C GLN A 324 -5.39 -18.53 5.46
N MET A 325 -4.96 -17.56 4.65
CA MET A 325 -4.32 -16.34 5.15
C MET A 325 -5.31 -15.49 5.98
N VAL A 326 -6.59 -15.41 5.56
CA VAL A 326 -7.65 -14.73 6.32
C VAL A 326 -7.84 -15.35 7.70
N ASP A 327 -7.79 -16.68 7.81
CA ASP A 327 -7.88 -17.39 9.09
C ASP A 327 -6.75 -16.96 10.05
N LEU A 328 -5.50 -17.03 9.57
CA LEU A 328 -4.32 -16.65 10.36
C LEU A 328 -4.30 -15.15 10.70
N THR A 329 -4.76 -14.29 9.78
CA THR A 329 -4.82 -12.83 10.04
C THR A 329 -5.83 -12.54 11.15
N ASN A 330 -6.97 -13.23 11.15
CA ASN A 330 -7.97 -13.10 12.21
C ASN A 330 -7.49 -13.70 13.54
N GLU A 331 -6.70 -14.77 13.52
CA GLU A 331 -6.06 -15.29 14.73
C GLU A 331 -5.04 -14.30 15.29
N ALA A 332 -4.20 -13.71 14.44
CA ALA A 332 -3.27 -12.65 14.85
C ALA A 332 -4.03 -11.47 15.48
N ALA A 333 -5.16 -11.06 14.90
CA ALA A 333 -5.99 -10.00 15.46
C ALA A 333 -6.48 -10.34 16.87
N LYS A 334 -6.96 -11.56 17.10
CA LYS A 334 -7.40 -12.03 18.43
C LYS A 334 -6.26 -12.05 19.45
N LEU A 335 -5.05 -12.46 19.04
CA LEU A 335 -3.86 -12.44 19.89
C LEU A 335 -3.41 -11.01 20.24
N ASN A 336 -3.74 -10.03 19.39
CA ASN A 336 -3.56 -8.60 19.65
C ASN A 336 -4.79 -7.95 20.31
N ASN A 337 -5.73 -8.75 20.85
CA ASN A 337 -6.94 -8.28 21.54
C ASN A 337 -7.93 -7.48 20.68
N PHE A 338 -7.98 -7.76 19.38
CA PHE A 338 -9.02 -7.27 18.48
C PHE A 338 -10.02 -8.37 18.15
N THR A 339 -11.26 -8.00 17.81
CA THR A 339 -12.29 -8.97 17.43
C THR A 339 -11.99 -9.67 16.11
N ASN A 340 -11.38 -8.95 15.17
CA ASN A 340 -11.02 -9.42 13.83
C ASN A 340 -9.96 -8.51 13.19
N ALA A 341 -9.42 -8.94 12.06
CA ALA A 341 -8.38 -8.22 11.36
C ALA A 341 -8.80 -6.85 10.80
N ALA A 342 -10.10 -6.63 10.53
CA ALA A 342 -10.57 -5.32 10.08
C ALA A 342 -10.42 -4.27 11.18
N GLU A 343 -10.75 -4.62 12.43
CA GLU A 343 -10.54 -3.75 13.59
C GLU A 343 -9.05 -3.46 13.83
N MET A 344 -8.21 -4.51 13.76
CA MET A 344 -6.76 -4.37 13.87
C MET A 344 -6.17 -3.44 12.79
N TRP A 345 -6.66 -3.50 11.55
CA TRP A 345 -6.22 -2.62 10.47
C TRP A 345 -6.69 -1.19 10.61
N ASN A 346 -7.88 -0.98 11.20
CA ASN A 346 -8.44 0.35 11.42
C ASN A 346 -7.86 1.04 12.67
N PHE A 347 -7.16 0.30 13.53
CA PHE A 347 -6.55 0.80 14.77
C PHE A 347 -5.74 2.09 14.60
N PRO A 348 -4.84 2.25 13.59
CA PRO A 348 -4.02 3.45 13.44
C PRO A 348 -4.81 4.71 13.09
N TYR A 349 -6.07 4.59 12.65
CA TYR A 349 -6.92 5.74 12.35
C TYR A 349 -7.60 6.32 13.59
N GLU A 350 -7.70 5.53 14.67
CA GLU A 350 -8.30 5.92 15.96
C GLU A 350 -9.70 6.55 15.85
N SER A 351 -10.42 6.25 14.75
CA SER A 351 -11.82 6.64 14.56
C SER A 351 -12.72 5.41 14.75
N PRO A 352 -13.65 5.41 15.73
CA PRO A 352 -14.61 4.33 15.88
C PRO A 352 -15.60 4.24 14.71
N ASN A 353 -15.75 5.33 13.93
CA ASN A 353 -16.71 5.44 12.83
C ASN A 353 -16.04 5.58 11.46
N LEU A 354 -14.77 5.16 11.31
CA LEU A 354 -13.97 5.36 10.11
C LEU A 354 -14.72 5.02 8.81
N GLU A 355 -15.45 3.90 8.77
CA GLU A 355 -16.20 3.50 7.58
C GLU A 355 -17.34 4.46 7.25
N GLN A 356 -18.06 4.94 8.26
CA GLN A 356 -19.13 5.92 8.08
C GLN A 356 -18.56 7.26 7.65
N ASP A 357 -17.44 7.68 8.24
CA ASP A 357 -16.73 8.91 7.86
C ASP A 357 -16.35 8.87 6.37
N ILE A 358 -15.86 7.72 5.87
CA ILE A 358 -15.52 7.53 4.46
C ILE A 358 -16.77 7.54 3.56
N GLU A 359 -17.85 6.87 3.97
CA GLU A 359 -19.13 6.86 3.24
C GLU A 359 -19.71 8.27 3.12
N ASP A 360 -19.65 9.07 4.19
CA ASP A 360 -20.13 10.45 4.21
C ASP A 360 -19.31 11.36 3.30
N VAL A 361 -17.99 11.16 3.24
CA VAL A 361 -17.11 11.86 2.28
C VAL A 361 -17.39 11.41 0.85
N TRP A 362 -17.56 10.11 0.62
CA TRP A 362 -17.89 9.58 -0.71
C TRP A 362 -19.24 10.12 -1.21
N ALA A 363 -20.25 10.20 -0.34
CA ALA A 363 -21.55 10.76 -0.69
C ALA A 363 -21.45 12.21 -1.20
N GLN A 364 -20.53 13.02 -0.65
CA GLN A 364 -20.28 14.39 -1.10
C GLN A 364 -19.56 14.46 -2.45
N ILE A 365 -18.68 13.49 -2.76
CA ILE A 365 -17.88 13.45 -4.00
C ILE A 365 -18.64 12.76 -5.13
N SER A 366 -19.52 11.80 -4.80
CA SER A 366 -20.23 10.95 -5.75
C SER A 366 -20.96 11.71 -6.87
N PRO A 367 -21.59 12.90 -6.65
CA PRO A 367 -22.27 13.60 -7.73
C PRO A 367 -21.30 14.04 -8.84
N LEU A 368 -20.07 14.45 -8.49
CA LEU A 368 -19.05 14.80 -9.47
C LEU A 368 -18.54 13.56 -10.22
N TYR A 369 -18.34 12.45 -9.51
CA TYR A 369 -17.95 11.18 -10.12
C TYR A 369 -19.00 10.68 -11.11
N GLU A 370 -20.29 10.76 -10.78
CA GLU A 370 -21.38 10.35 -11.66
C GLU A 370 -21.42 11.16 -12.97
N GLN A 371 -21.14 12.46 -12.91
CA GLN A 371 -21.02 13.29 -14.11
C GLN A 371 -19.81 12.88 -14.96
N LEU A 372 -18.65 12.64 -14.32
CA LEU A 372 -17.45 12.14 -15.00
C LEU A 372 -17.73 10.78 -15.67
N HIS A 373 -18.32 9.84 -14.93
CA HIS A 373 -18.69 8.51 -15.40
C HIS A 373 -19.64 8.59 -16.60
N ALA A 374 -20.69 9.40 -16.52
CA ALA A 374 -21.65 9.57 -17.60
C ALA A 374 -21.01 10.17 -18.86
N TYR A 375 -20.12 11.15 -18.70
CA TYR A 375 -19.37 11.75 -19.80
C TYR A 375 -18.42 10.74 -20.46
N VAL A 376 -17.62 10.03 -19.67
CA VAL A 376 -16.69 8.99 -20.16
C VAL A 376 -17.47 7.88 -20.86
N ARG A 377 -18.59 7.44 -20.30
CA ARG A 377 -19.48 6.47 -20.93
C ARG A 377 -19.98 6.93 -22.28
N ARG A 378 -20.35 8.21 -22.42
CA ARG A 378 -20.76 8.77 -23.71
C ARG A 378 -19.62 8.69 -24.73
N LYS A 379 -18.41 9.13 -24.37
CA LYS A 379 -17.23 9.11 -25.25
C LYS A 379 -16.83 7.69 -25.66
N LEU A 380 -16.78 6.76 -24.72
CA LEU A 380 -16.48 5.36 -25.02
C LEU A 380 -17.56 4.73 -25.89
N ARG A 381 -18.82 5.13 -25.73
CA ARG A 381 -19.91 4.68 -26.60
C ARG A 381 -19.78 5.24 -28.01
N ASP A 382 -19.28 6.45 -28.18
CA ASP A 382 -18.99 7.01 -29.51
C ASP A 382 -17.87 6.22 -30.21
N LEU A 383 -16.91 5.67 -29.45
CA LEU A 383 -15.83 4.81 -29.95
C LEU A 383 -16.28 3.36 -30.25
N TYR A 384 -16.88 2.68 -29.29
CA TYR A 384 -17.20 1.23 -29.37
C TYR A 384 -18.62 0.92 -29.89
N GLY A 385 -19.47 1.93 -29.99
CA GLY A 385 -20.83 1.81 -30.51
C GLY A 385 -21.93 1.45 -29.48
N PRO A 386 -23.21 1.55 -29.90
CA PRO A 386 -24.39 1.22 -29.09
C PRO A 386 -24.42 -0.21 -28.57
N GLU A 387 -23.92 -1.13 -29.40
CA GLU A 387 -24.08 -2.57 -29.23
C GLU A 387 -23.28 -3.07 -28.02
N LYS A 388 -22.12 -2.44 -27.80
CA LYS A 388 -21.17 -2.79 -26.73
C LYS A 388 -21.40 -1.96 -25.46
N ILE A 389 -21.80 -0.69 -25.60
CA ILE A 389 -21.97 0.23 -24.46
C ILE A 389 -23.40 0.80 -24.41
N SER A 390 -24.13 0.34 -23.41
CA SER A 390 -25.47 0.86 -23.10
C SER A 390 -25.41 2.28 -22.51
N LYS A 391 -26.48 3.06 -22.74
CA LYS A 391 -26.63 4.41 -22.16
C LYS A 391 -26.82 4.41 -20.64
N ARG A 392 -27.22 3.28 -20.05
CA ARG A 392 -27.60 3.18 -18.64
C ARG A 392 -26.81 2.14 -17.85
N ALA A 393 -26.19 1.18 -18.52
CA ALA A 393 -25.46 0.12 -17.84
C ALA A 393 -24.13 0.62 -17.25
N PRO A 394 -23.58 -0.11 -16.26
CA PRO A 394 -22.20 0.02 -15.82
C PRO A 394 -21.18 -0.14 -16.97
N LEU A 395 -20.03 0.49 -16.81
CA LEU A 395 -18.93 0.42 -17.78
C LEU A 395 -18.19 -0.92 -17.67
N PRO A 396 -17.90 -1.60 -18.79
CA PRO A 396 -17.02 -2.79 -18.77
C PRO A 396 -15.62 -2.42 -18.28
N SER A 397 -15.09 -3.13 -17.27
CA SER A 397 -13.84 -2.73 -16.62
C SER A 397 -12.56 -2.90 -17.46
N HIS A 398 -12.63 -3.61 -18.58
CA HIS A 398 -11.48 -3.90 -19.45
C HIS A 398 -11.13 -2.75 -20.41
N ILE A 399 -12.03 -1.79 -20.65
CA ILE A 399 -11.84 -0.69 -21.62
C ILE A 399 -11.43 0.64 -20.98
N LEU A 400 -11.03 0.63 -19.71
CA LEU A 400 -10.79 1.84 -18.91
C LEU A 400 -9.30 2.20 -18.79
N GLY A 401 -8.47 1.74 -19.73
CA GLY A 401 -7.07 2.13 -19.84
C GLY A 401 -6.14 1.51 -18.78
N ASN A 402 -6.66 0.64 -17.91
CA ASN A 402 -5.91 0.05 -16.81
C ASN A 402 -6.46 -1.34 -16.48
N MET A 403 -5.57 -2.28 -16.10
CA MET A 403 -5.91 -3.68 -15.78
C MET A 403 -7.05 -3.83 -14.74
N TRP A 404 -7.17 -2.88 -13.83
CA TRP A 404 -8.18 -2.88 -12.75
C TRP A 404 -9.20 -1.77 -12.87
N ALA A 405 -9.11 -0.91 -13.89
CA ALA A 405 -9.93 0.30 -14.01
C ALA A 405 -9.82 1.28 -12.82
N GLN A 406 -8.72 1.23 -12.06
CA GLN A 406 -8.51 2.12 -10.91
C GLN A 406 -8.08 3.55 -11.30
N SER A 407 -7.76 3.76 -12.58
CA SER A 407 -7.36 5.05 -13.14
C SER A 407 -7.65 5.03 -14.63
N TRP A 408 -8.18 6.14 -15.15
CA TRP A 408 -8.66 6.24 -16.53
C TRP A 408 -7.80 7.19 -17.37
N VAL A 409 -6.61 7.58 -16.88
CA VAL A 409 -5.71 8.51 -17.59
C VAL A 409 -5.27 8.00 -18.96
N ASN A 410 -5.20 6.69 -19.16
CA ASN A 410 -4.73 6.10 -20.41
C ASN A 410 -5.77 6.10 -21.54
N ILE A 411 -7.00 6.60 -21.28
CA ILE A 411 -8.04 6.81 -22.30
C ILE A 411 -8.30 8.30 -22.56
N LEU A 412 -7.39 9.19 -22.14
CA LEU A 412 -7.52 10.63 -22.37
C LEU A 412 -7.56 10.99 -23.85
N ASP A 413 -6.76 10.32 -24.68
CA ASP A 413 -6.75 10.47 -26.15
C ASP A 413 -8.15 10.43 -26.79
N VAL A 414 -9.06 9.59 -26.28
CA VAL A 414 -10.43 9.45 -26.80
C VAL A 414 -11.48 10.19 -25.97
N THR A 415 -11.14 10.68 -24.77
CA THR A 415 -12.11 11.30 -23.84
C THR A 415 -11.88 12.78 -23.61
N LEU A 416 -10.78 13.38 -24.07
CA LEU A 416 -10.47 14.79 -23.86
C LEU A 416 -11.64 15.72 -24.25
N PRO A 417 -12.06 16.64 -23.36
CA PRO A 417 -13.10 17.64 -23.63
C PRO A 417 -12.78 18.55 -24.82
N TYR A 418 -11.53 19.02 -24.90
CA TYR A 418 -11.05 19.88 -25.99
C TYR A 418 -9.91 19.19 -26.76
N PRO A 419 -10.24 18.41 -27.81
CA PRO A 419 -9.23 17.78 -28.66
C PRO A 419 -8.26 18.80 -29.28
N GLY A 420 -6.98 18.45 -29.40
CA GLY A 420 -5.94 19.30 -30.00
C GLY A 420 -5.32 20.34 -29.06
N LYS A 421 -5.80 20.45 -27.80
CA LYS A 421 -5.17 21.21 -26.73
C LYS A 421 -4.40 20.27 -25.82
N ASN A 422 -3.11 20.07 -26.11
CA ASN A 422 -2.25 19.14 -25.38
C ASN A 422 -2.11 19.54 -23.91
N LEU A 423 -2.05 18.56 -23.02
CA LEU A 423 -1.73 18.80 -21.62
C LEU A 423 -0.34 19.41 -21.48
N LEU A 424 -0.16 20.20 -20.41
CA LEU A 424 1.13 20.76 -20.06
C LEU A 424 2.13 19.62 -19.78
N ASP A 425 3.22 19.60 -20.54
CA ASP A 425 4.39 18.77 -20.27
C ASP A 425 5.65 19.64 -20.37
N VAL A 426 6.34 19.81 -19.25
CA VAL A 426 7.58 20.59 -19.17
C VAL A 426 8.83 19.76 -19.44
N THR A 427 8.70 18.46 -19.73
CA THR A 427 9.83 17.57 -20.00
C THR A 427 10.78 18.10 -21.09
N PRO A 428 10.30 18.56 -22.27
CA PRO A 428 11.19 19.11 -23.29
C PRO A 428 11.92 20.37 -22.81
N ASN A 429 11.25 21.22 -22.03
CA ASN A 429 11.81 22.47 -21.50
C ASN A 429 12.88 22.19 -20.45
N MET A 430 12.65 21.23 -19.55
CA MET A 430 13.64 20.77 -18.57
C MET A 430 14.90 20.25 -19.26
N GLN A 431 14.73 19.41 -20.28
CA GLN A 431 15.85 18.86 -21.06
C GLN A 431 16.60 19.95 -21.82
N ALA A 432 15.88 20.87 -22.48
CA ALA A 432 16.48 22.00 -23.20
C ALA A 432 17.27 22.96 -22.29
N GLN A 433 16.82 23.12 -21.03
CA GLN A 433 17.49 23.93 -20.02
C GLN A 433 18.63 23.19 -19.29
N GLY A 434 18.90 21.92 -19.63
CA GLY A 434 20.00 21.14 -19.05
C GLY A 434 19.75 20.67 -17.62
N TYR A 435 18.49 20.44 -17.23
CA TYR A 435 18.17 19.90 -15.91
C TYR A 435 18.83 18.54 -15.69
N THR A 436 19.25 18.29 -14.46
CA THR A 436 19.72 16.99 -13.99
C THR A 436 18.85 16.51 -12.82
N PRO A 437 18.85 15.21 -12.49
CA PRO A 437 18.21 14.71 -11.27
C PRO A 437 18.64 15.46 -10.00
N LEU A 438 19.91 15.85 -9.90
CA LEU A 438 20.40 16.66 -8.78
C LEU A 438 19.78 18.06 -8.77
N THR A 439 19.68 18.71 -9.93
CA THR A 439 19.01 20.02 -10.06
C THR A 439 17.55 19.94 -9.65
N MET A 440 16.85 18.87 -10.04
CA MET A 440 15.47 18.62 -9.63
C MET A 440 15.36 18.49 -8.09
N LEU A 441 16.34 17.83 -7.45
CA LEU A 441 16.34 17.63 -6.00
C LEU A 441 16.62 18.93 -5.25
N GLN A 442 17.53 19.75 -5.77
CA GLN A 442 17.82 21.09 -5.24
C GLN A 442 16.59 22.01 -5.36
N LEU A 443 15.89 21.99 -6.48
CA LEU A 443 14.64 22.73 -6.64
C LEU A 443 13.56 22.26 -5.66
N ALA A 444 13.48 20.96 -5.40
CA ALA A 444 12.59 20.43 -4.38
C ALA A 444 12.95 20.95 -2.98
N GLU A 445 14.23 21.05 -2.62
CA GLU A 445 14.66 21.68 -1.36
C GLU A 445 14.29 23.18 -1.31
N GLU A 446 14.56 23.93 -2.39
CA GLU A 446 14.22 25.36 -2.50
C GLU A 446 12.72 25.62 -2.30
N PHE A 447 11.86 24.71 -2.78
CA PHE A 447 10.42 24.77 -2.53
C PHE A 447 10.10 24.78 -1.03
N PHE A 448 10.70 23.88 -0.25
CA PHE A 448 10.49 23.82 1.20
C PHE A 448 11.13 25.00 1.95
N LEU A 449 12.32 25.43 1.53
CA LEU A 449 12.96 26.62 2.08
C LEU A 449 12.09 27.87 1.87
N SER A 450 11.39 27.97 0.73
CA SER A 450 10.48 29.09 0.46
C SER A 450 9.28 29.17 1.43
N MET A 451 8.95 28.05 2.08
CA MET A 451 7.93 27.95 3.13
C MET A 451 8.51 28.05 4.55
N ASN A 452 9.77 28.48 4.67
CA ASN A 452 10.50 28.60 5.95
C ASN A 452 10.65 27.25 6.70
N MET A 453 10.75 26.15 5.95
CA MET A 453 11.06 24.82 6.49
C MET A 453 12.57 24.58 6.52
N SER A 454 13.01 23.51 7.20
CA SER A 454 14.43 23.20 7.37
C SER A 454 15.08 22.74 6.07
N ALA A 455 16.34 23.13 5.87
CA ALA A 455 17.19 22.55 4.84
C ALA A 455 17.44 21.06 5.12
N MET A 456 17.76 20.30 4.07
CA MET A 456 18.14 18.90 4.21
C MET A 456 19.50 18.77 4.90
N PRO A 457 19.67 17.78 5.80
CA PRO A 457 20.94 17.57 6.48
C PRO A 457 22.05 17.14 5.49
N PRO A 458 23.33 17.43 5.75
CA PRO A 458 24.43 17.02 4.87
C PRO A 458 24.47 15.51 4.58
N GLU A 459 24.11 14.69 5.55
CA GLU A 459 24.06 13.23 5.44
C GLU A 459 23.03 12.76 4.39
N PHE A 460 21.92 13.50 4.23
CA PHE A 460 20.90 13.22 3.22
C PHE A 460 21.48 13.32 1.81
N TRP A 461 22.23 14.38 1.52
CA TRP A 461 22.88 14.59 0.23
C TRP A 461 23.96 13.55 -0.06
N ALA A 462 24.71 13.15 0.97
CA ALA A 462 25.78 12.18 0.82
C ALA A 462 25.28 10.74 0.59
N SER A 463 24.12 10.39 1.15
CA SER A 463 23.67 9.00 1.23
C SER A 463 22.44 8.68 0.37
N SER A 464 21.72 9.69 -0.14
CA SER A 464 20.58 9.48 -1.03
C SER A 464 21.01 9.02 -2.41
N ILE A 465 20.16 8.22 -3.06
CA ILE A 465 20.40 7.69 -4.40
C ILE A 465 19.27 8.20 -5.30
N ILE A 466 19.60 9.12 -6.20
CA ILE A 466 18.62 9.77 -7.09
C ILE A 466 18.79 9.38 -8.57
N THR A 467 19.78 8.54 -8.87
CA THR A 467 20.04 7.97 -10.19
C THR A 467 20.46 6.52 -10.04
N GLU A 468 20.33 5.75 -11.12
CA GLU A 468 20.86 4.38 -11.15
C GLU A 468 22.38 4.37 -10.91
N ILE A 469 22.85 3.34 -10.19
CA ILE A 469 24.27 3.14 -9.91
C ILE A 469 24.80 2.04 -10.82
N PRO A 470 25.83 2.30 -11.65
CA PRO A 470 26.41 1.27 -12.50
C PRO A 470 26.88 0.05 -11.70
N GLY A 471 26.50 -1.15 -12.16
CA GLY A 471 26.92 -2.42 -11.54
C GLY A 471 26.12 -2.84 -10.31
N ARG A 472 25.07 -2.10 -9.94
CA ARG A 472 24.10 -2.51 -8.92
C ARG A 472 22.71 -2.65 -9.55
N VAL A 473 21.95 -3.62 -9.08
CA VAL A 473 20.52 -3.72 -9.38
C VAL A 473 19.78 -3.00 -8.28
N LEU A 474 19.00 -1.97 -8.60
CA LEU A 474 18.23 -1.19 -7.63
C LEU A 474 16.75 -1.44 -7.84
N ASN A 475 15.99 -1.44 -6.74
CA ASN A 475 14.56 -1.26 -6.85
C ASN A 475 14.28 0.23 -7.14
N CYS A 476 13.89 0.54 -8.38
CA CYS A 476 13.75 1.92 -8.84
C CYS A 476 12.49 2.66 -8.38
N GLN A 477 11.60 2.01 -7.62
CA GLN A 477 10.45 2.69 -7.05
C GLN A 477 10.90 3.79 -6.08
N ALA A 478 10.39 5.01 -6.30
CA ALA A 478 10.65 6.16 -5.45
C ALA A 478 10.21 5.88 -4.00
N SER A 479 11.04 6.25 -3.03
CA SER A 479 10.76 6.10 -1.61
C SER A 479 11.67 6.98 -0.75
N ALA A 480 11.15 7.43 0.39
CA ALA A 480 11.86 8.11 1.46
C ALA A 480 12.06 7.19 2.68
N TRP A 481 13.20 7.31 3.35
CA TRP A 481 13.64 6.41 4.42
C TRP A 481 14.07 7.18 5.68
N ASP A 482 13.49 6.83 6.83
CA ASP A 482 13.95 7.22 8.18
C ASP A 482 14.73 6.04 8.79
N PHE A 483 16.01 6.25 9.10
CA PHE A 483 16.87 5.22 9.69
C PHE A 483 16.71 5.09 11.21
N CYS A 484 15.63 5.62 11.78
CA CYS A 484 15.21 5.51 13.17
C CYS A 484 16.12 6.21 14.19
N ASN A 485 17.30 6.70 13.78
CA ASN A 485 18.35 7.25 14.64
C ASN A 485 18.32 8.79 14.81
N ARG A 486 17.27 9.45 14.31
CA ARG A 486 17.05 10.91 14.35
C ARG A 486 18.03 11.75 13.51
N ARG A 487 18.92 11.12 12.72
CA ARG A 487 20.00 11.80 11.99
C ARG A 487 20.03 11.45 10.50
N ASP A 488 19.91 10.17 10.18
CA ASP A 488 20.06 9.64 8.82
C ASP A 488 18.69 9.48 8.18
N TYR A 489 18.47 10.26 7.11
CA TYR A 489 17.28 10.23 6.28
C TYR A 489 17.73 10.21 4.83
N ARG A 490 17.06 9.43 4.00
CA ARG A 490 17.48 9.24 2.61
C ARG A 490 16.32 9.18 1.65
N LEU A 491 16.59 9.56 0.41
CA LEU A 491 15.70 9.39 -0.73
C LEU A 491 16.31 8.36 -1.68
N LYS A 492 15.50 7.43 -2.16
CA LYS A 492 15.86 6.44 -3.17
C LYS A 492 14.93 6.57 -4.37
N MET A 493 15.48 6.88 -5.54
CA MET A 493 14.75 6.99 -6.80
C MET A 493 15.69 6.80 -8.00
N CYS A 494 15.22 6.16 -9.08
CA CYS A 494 15.91 6.17 -10.38
C CYS A 494 15.34 7.31 -11.24
N ALA A 495 15.65 8.57 -10.89
CA ALA A 495 14.99 9.71 -11.51
C ALA A 495 15.49 9.95 -12.95
N SER A 496 14.54 10.17 -13.86
CA SER A 496 14.79 10.66 -15.20
C SER A 496 14.34 12.12 -15.34
N VAL A 497 14.95 12.88 -16.26
CA VAL A 497 14.60 14.29 -16.47
C VAL A 497 13.28 14.39 -17.24
N ASN A 498 12.18 14.40 -16.49
CA ASN A 498 10.81 14.54 -16.97
C ASN A 498 9.89 15.12 -15.88
N MET A 499 8.70 15.59 -16.29
CA MET A 499 7.72 16.21 -15.39
C MET A 499 7.17 15.24 -14.32
N LYS A 500 7.07 13.94 -14.63
CA LYS A 500 6.62 12.93 -13.67
C LYS A 500 7.56 12.84 -12.49
N ASP A 501 8.83 12.62 -12.77
CA ASP A 501 9.84 12.39 -11.76
C ASP A 501 10.16 13.69 -11.00
N PHE A 502 9.95 14.85 -11.64
CA PHE A 502 9.96 16.15 -10.97
C PHE A 502 8.91 16.24 -9.86
N ALA A 503 7.66 15.86 -10.16
CA ALA A 503 6.58 15.83 -9.18
C ALA A 503 6.82 14.76 -8.10
N SER A 504 7.27 13.56 -8.49
CA SER A 504 7.61 12.48 -7.54
C SER A 504 8.74 12.86 -6.60
N MET A 505 9.75 13.60 -7.07
CA MET A 505 10.84 14.04 -6.21
C MET A 505 10.37 15.03 -5.13
N HIS A 506 9.42 15.91 -5.47
CA HIS A 506 8.76 16.79 -4.49
C HIS A 506 7.90 16.00 -3.50
N HIS A 507 7.21 14.95 -3.96
CA HIS A 507 6.46 14.03 -3.10
C HIS A 507 7.38 13.36 -2.07
N GLU A 508 8.46 12.72 -2.52
CA GLU A 508 9.39 12.01 -1.63
C GLU A 508 10.13 12.96 -0.68
N MET A 509 10.49 14.17 -1.14
CA MET A 509 11.11 15.17 -0.28
C MET A 509 10.16 15.64 0.83
N ALA A 510 8.85 15.62 0.59
CA ALA A 510 7.85 15.93 1.63
C ALA A 510 7.83 14.89 2.76
N HIS A 511 8.02 13.60 2.43
CA HIS A 511 8.17 12.54 3.44
C HIS A 511 9.39 12.81 4.31
N VAL A 512 10.53 13.17 3.71
CA VAL A 512 11.75 13.52 4.45
C VAL A 512 11.55 14.74 5.35
N GLN A 513 10.85 15.77 4.87
CA GLN A 513 10.49 16.92 5.72
C GLN A 513 9.58 16.52 6.89
N TYR A 514 8.67 15.58 6.68
CA TYR A 514 7.86 15.05 7.77
C TYR A 514 8.73 14.30 8.78
N PHE A 515 9.71 13.53 8.30
CA PHE A 515 10.69 12.85 9.15
C PHE A 515 11.47 13.80 10.06
N LEU A 516 11.97 14.90 9.48
CA LEU A 516 12.69 15.93 10.21
C LEU A 516 11.79 16.62 11.26
N SER A 517 10.49 16.77 10.96
CA SER A 517 9.54 17.48 11.82
C SER A 517 9.20 16.71 13.10
N TYR A 518 9.08 15.38 13.03
CA TYR A 518 8.73 14.55 14.19
C TYR A 518 9.92 13.82 14.83
N LYS A 519 11.17 14.10 14.41
CA LYS A 519 12.37 13.33 14.82
C LYS A 519 12.59 13.25 16.33
N ASP A 520 12.09 14.22 17.08
CA ASP A 520 12.26 14.30 18.53
C ASP A 520 11.14 13.59 19.31
N GLN A 521 10.12 13.07 18.62
CA GLN A 521 9.10 12.20 19.22
C GLN A 521 9.69 10.82 19.58
N PRO A 522 9.10 10.11 20.56
CA PRO A 522 9.38 8.69 20.79
C PRO A 522 9.25 7.89 19.49
N LYS A 523 10.10 6.88 19.27
CA LYS A 523 10.19 6.14 18.01
C LYS A 523 8.85 5.54 17.59
N VAL A 524 8.06 5.05 18.55
CA VAL A 524 6.71 4.50 18.31
C VAL A 524 5.73 5.52 17.71
N PHE A 525 5.98 6.82 17.88
CA PHE A 525 5.14 7.91 17.35
C PHE A 525 5.75 8.64 16.15
N ARG A 526 6.91 8.19 15.66
CA ARG A 526 7.52 8.74 14.41
C ARG A 526 6.87 8.11 13.19
N GLU A 527 5.60 8.43 13.02
CA GLU A 527 4.74 8.04 11.91
C GLU A 527 3.78 9.22 11.61
N GLY A 528 3.06 9.14 10.49
CA GLY A 528 1.99 10.10 10.21
C GLY A 528 0.89 10.04 11.29
N ALA A 529 0.14 11.13 11.47
CA ALA A 529 -0.95 11.18 12.45
C ALA A 529 -1.96 10.00 12.29
N ASN A 530 -2.17 9.58 11.05
CA ASN A 530 -2.68 8.27 10.68
C ASN A 530 -2.01 7.86 9.34
N PRO A 531 -2.19 6.62 8.85
CA PRO A 531 -1.53 6.15 7.64
C PRO A 531 -1.78 7.00 6.38
N GLY A 532 -2.90 7.73 6.30
CA GLY A 532 -3.21 8.60 5.17
C GLY A 532 -2.50 9.96 5.19
N PHE A 533 -2.05 10.45 6.35
CA PHE A 533 -1.44 11.78 6.47
C PHE A 533 -0.08 11.87 5.78
N HIS A 534 0.76 10.84 5.96
CA HIS A 534 2.13 10.82 5.43
C HIS A 534 2.13 11.03 3.91
N GLU A 535 1.29 10.22 3.29
CA GLU A 535 0.99 10.19 1.87
C GLU A 535 0.27 11.44 1.34
N ALA A 536 -0.72 11.96 2.08
CA ALA A 536 -1.45 13.16 1.67
C ALA A 536 -0.54 14.39 1.59
N ILE A 537 0.43 14.52 2.51
CA ILE A 537 1.38 15.64 2.49
C ILE A 537 2.26 15.58 1.24
N GLY A 538 2.80 14.41 0.89
CA GLY A 538 3.55 14.21 -0.36
C GLY A 538 2.75 14.63 -1.60
N GLU A 539 1.49 14.21 -1.67
CA GLU A 539 0.61 14.57 -2.80
C GLU A 539 0.28 16.06 -2.89
N VAL A 540 0.04 16.73 -1.75
CA VAL A 540 -0.25 18.17 -1.73
C VAL A 540 0.93 18.97 -2.26
N ILE A 541 2.15 18.61 -1.85
CA ILE A 541 3.37 19.27 -2.32
C ILE A 541 3.58 19.02 -3.80
N ALA A 542 3.46 17.77 -4.26
CA ALA A 542 3.59 17.42 -5.67
C ALA A 542 2.59 18.16 -6.56
N LEU A 543 1.33 18.29 -6.12
CA LEU A 543 0.30 19.05 -6.84
C LEU A 543 0.64 20.54 -6.94
N SER A 544 1.18 21.13 -5.88
CA SER A 544 1.60 22.52 -5.88
C SER A 544 2.83 22.75 -6.77
N ALA A 545 3.82 21.85 -6.71
CA ALA A 545 5.05 21.94 -7.50
C ALA A 545 4.79 21.72 -9.00
N ALA A 546 3.92 20.78 -9.36
CA ALA A 546 3.53 20.52 -10.74
C ALA A 546 2.50 21.52 -11.30
N GLY A 547 2.03 22.47 -10.48
CA GLY A 547 1.04 23.47 -10.88
C GLY A 547 1.57 24.44 -11.94
N PRO A 548 0.77 24.82 -12.96
CA PRO A 548 1.22 25.72 -14.04
C PRO A 548 1.83 27.04 -13.54
N ALA A 549 1.24 27.63 -12.50
CA ALA A 549 1.74 28.88 -11.91
C ALA A 549 3.14 28.75 -11.29
N HIS A 550 3.42 27.61 -10.64
CA HIS A 550 4.75 27.34 -10.10
C HIS A 550 5.76 27.09 -11.23
N LEU A 551 5.40 26.24 -12.19
CA LEU A 551 6.23 25.92 -13.36
C LEU A 551 6.58 27.18 -14.19
N GLN A 552 5.68 28.15 -14.27
CA GLN A 552 5.97 29.45 -14.87
C GLN A 552 6.98 30.26 -14.05
N LYS A 553 6.82 30.30 -12.72
CA LYS A 553 7.71 31.05 -11.82
C LYS A 553 9.15 30.53 -11.86
N ILE A 554 9.34 29.22 -12.02
CA ILE A 554 10.66 28.59 -12.17
C ILE A 554 11.16 28.57 -13.64
N GLY A 555 10.45 29.22 -14.56
CA GLY A 555 10.90 29.40 -15.95
C GLY A 555 10.74 28.17 -16.86
N LEU A 556 10.03 27.13 -16.43
CA LEU A 556 9.73 25.96 -17.26
C LEU A 556 8.58 26.21 -18.24
N VAL A 557 7.70 27.17 -17.93
CA VAL A 557 6.61 27.62 -18.81
C VAL A 557 6.80 29.12 -19.12
N GLN A 558 6.87 29.49 -20.41
CA GLN A 558 7.20 30.87 -20.80
C GLN A 558 5.98 31.80 -20.91
N THR A 559 4.82 31.29 -21.30
CA THR A 559 3.58 32.06 -21.44
C THR A 559 2.62 31.74 -20.29
N SER A 560 1.87 32.75 -19.83
CA SER A 560 0.76 32.50 -18.91
C SER A 560 -0.24 31.56 -19.59
N ILE A 561 -0.37 30.35 -19.06
CA ILE A 561 -1.42 29.42 -19.46
C ILE A 561 -2.69 29.90 -18.76
N ASP A 562 -3.39 30.83 -19.38
CA ASP A 562 -4.75 31.25 -18.98
C ASP A 562 -5.70 30.98 -20.16
N GLU A 563 -5.66 29.72 -20.63
CA GLU A 563 -6.55 29.22 -21.67
C GLU A 563 -7.54 28.24 -21.03
N VAL A 564 -8.80 28.66 -20.90
CA VAL A 564 -9.88 27.83 -20.35
C VAL A 564 -9.89 26.38 -20.92
N PRO A 565 -9.69 26.14 -22.23
CA PRO A 565 -9.62 24.77 -22.75
C PRO A 565 -8.49 23.92 -22.18
N LEU A 566 -7.32 24.53 -21.91
CA LEU A 566 -6.16 23.84 -21.35
C LEU A 566 -6.38 23.52 -19.86
N ASP A 567 -6.95 24.47 -19.12
CA ASP A 567 -7.32 24.27 -17.71
C ASP A 567 -8.37 23.16 -17.56
N ILE A 568 -9.40 23.16 -18.41
CA ILE A 568 -10.41 22.09 -18.39
C ILE A 568 -9.79 20.73 -18.74
N ASN A 569 -8.91 20.65 -19.73
CA ASN A 569 -8.22 19.39 -20.05
C ASN A 569 -7.34 18.92 -18.88
N TYR A 570 -6.66 19.82 -18.18
CA TYR A 570 -5.86 19.51 -16.98
C TYR A 570 -6.74 19.04 -15.81
N LEU A 571 -7.81 19.76 -15.48
CA LEU A 571 -8.75 19.35 -14.43
C LEU A 571 -9.41 18.01 -14.78
N PHE A 572 -9.72 17.79 -16.06
CA PHE A 572 -10.26 16.52 -16.54
C PHE A 572 -9.24 15.38 -16.39
N SER A 573 -7.97 15.58 -16.73
CA SER A 573 -6.94 14.55 -16.56
C SER A 573 -6.72 14.20 -15.09
N LEU A 574 -6.70 15.20 -14.20
CA LEU A 574 -6.66 15.00 -12.76
C LEU A 574 -7.90 14.23 -12.27
N ALA A 575 -9.09 14.59 -12.74
CA ALA A 575 -10.33 13.90 -12.39
C ALA A 575 -10.32 12.44 -12.84
N MET A 576 -9.83 12.14 -14.05
CA MET A 576 -9.68 10.78 -14.59
C MET A 576 -8.68 9.93 -13.81
N ASP A 577 -7.76 10.56 -13.08
CA ASP A 577 -6.83 9.86 -12.20
C ASP A 577 -7.39 9.65 -10.79
N LYS A 578 -7.89 10.73 -10.17
CA LYS A 578 -8.22 10.76 -8.74
C LYS A 578 -9.64 10.25 -8.46
N LEU A 579 -10.65 10.65 -9.24
CA LEU A 579 -12.04 10.32 -8.92
C LEU A 579 -12.38 8.82 -9.09
N PRO A 580 -11.91 8.10 -10.13
CA PRO A 580 -12.09 6.65 -10.21
C PRO A 580 -11.32 5.88 -9.13
N PHE A 581 -10.21 6.43 -8.65
CA PHE A 581 -9.37 5.78 -7.65
C PHE A 581 -10.00 5.77 -6.26
N LEU A 582 -10.65 6.86 -5.84
CA LEU A 582 -11.30 6.97 -4.52
C LEU A 582 -12.27 5.81 -4.21
N PRO A 583 -13.31 5.54 -5.02
CA PRO A 583 -14.23 4.43 -4.76
C PRO A 583 -13.55 3.08 -4.99
N TYR A 584 -12.57 2.98 -5.90
CA TYR A 584 -11.79 1.75 -6.09
C TYR A 584 -11.04 1.36 -4.81
N ALA A 585 -10.37 2.33 -4.19
CA ALA A 585 -9.62 2.13 -2.97
C ALA A 585 -10.52 1.75 -1.80
N TYR A 586 -11.66 2.44 -1.67
CA TYR A 586 -12.65 2.13 -0.65
C TYR A 586 -13.25 0.72 -0.81
N VAL A 587 -13.68 0.35 -2.03
CA VAL A 587 -14.26 -0.98 -2.30
C VAL A 587 -13.30 -2.11 -1.96
N MET A 588 -11.99 -1.92 -2.18
CA MET A 588 -11.00 -2.94 -1.87
C MET A 588 -10.92 -3.27 -0.39
N ASP A 589 -10.87 -2.26 0.46
CA ASP A 589 -10.80 -2.48 1.91
C ASP A 589 -12.15 -2.83 2.49
N LYS A 590 -13.25 -2.24 2.00
CA LYS A 590 -14.61 -2.65 2.36
C LYS A 590 -14.84 -4.14 2.12
N TRP A 591 -14.45 -4.63 0.95
CA TRP A 591 -14.53 -6.05 0.62
C TRP A 591 -13.71 -6.92 1.58
N ARG A 592 -12.47 -6.50 1.93
CA ARG A 592 -11.63 -7.23 2.89
C ARG A 592 -12.16 -7.19 4.31
N TRP A 593 -12.70 -6.05 4.75
CA TRP A 593 -13.29 -5.92 6.07
C TRP A 593 -14.48 -6.86 6.25
N ASP A 594 -15.33 -6.99 5.23
CA ASP A 594 -16.45 -7.93 5.25
C ASP A 594 -15.98 -9.40 5.34
N ILE A 595 -14.86 -9.74 4.70
CA ILE A 595 -14.22 -11.06 4.81
C ILE A 595 -13.65 -11.29 6.22
N PHE A 596 -12.88 -10.33 6.74
CA PHE A 596 -12.27 -10.45 8.07
C PHE A 596 -13.33 -10.58 9.17
N ARG A 597 -14.46 -9.88 9.02
CA ARG A 597 -15.64 -10.00 9.91
C ARG A 597 -16.48 -11.26 9.69
N ARG A 598 -16.15 -12.09 8.69
CA ARG A 598 -16.92 -13.28 8.30
C ARG A 598 -18.36 -12.96 7.90
N VAL A 599 -18.61 -11.76 7.37
CA VAL A 599 -19.92 -11.39 6.79
C VAL A 599 -20.16 -12.12 5.48
N ILE A 600 -19.09 -12.40 4.74
CA ILE A 600 -19.12 -13.16 3.49
C ILE A 600 -18.24 -14.41 3.57
N THR A 601 -18.66 -15.46 2.89
CA THR A 601 -17.94 -16.74 2.79
C THR A 601 -17.12 -16.84 1.50
N LYS A 602 -16.23 -17.84 1.44
CA LYS A 602 -15.30 -18.07 0.32
C LYS A 602 -15.97 -18.18 -1.06
N ASP A 603 -17.15 -18.78 -1.12
CA ASP A 603 -17.98 -18.88 -2.33
C ASP A 603 -18.55 -17.52 -2.77
N GLN A 604 -18.70 -16.58 -1.85
CA GLN A 604 -19.23 -15.24 -2.11
C GLN A 604 -18.15 -14.20 -2.42
N PHE A 605 -16.86 -14.52 -2.22
CA PHE A 605 -15.74 -13.58 -2.42
C PHE A 605 -15.84 -12.79 -3.73
N ASN A 606 -15.98 -13.49 -4.85
CA ASN A 606 -15.96 -12.85 -6.16
C ASN A 606 -17.28 -12.15 -6.50
N CYS A 607 -18.42 -12.70 -6.08
CA CYS A 607 -19.72 -12.07 -6.27
C CYS A 607 -19.82 -10.74 -5.51
N HIS A 608 -19.42 -10.75 -4.23
CA HIS A 608 -19.42 -9.55 -3.39
C HIS A 608 -18.48 -8.47 -3.93
N TRP A 609 -17.30 -8.86 -4.43
CA TRP A 609 -16.37 -7.95 -5.09
C TRP A 609 -17.02 -7.20 -6.26
N HIS A 610 -17.68 -7.91 -7.19
CA HIS A 610 -18.32 -7.26 -8.33
C HIS A 610 -19.56 -6.46 -7.95
N SER A 611 -20.32 -6.89 -6.94
CA SER A 611 -21.45 -6.13 -6.38
C SER A 611 -21.00 -4.75 -5.85
N LEU A 612 -19.93 -4.73 -5.05
CA LEU A 612 -19.35 -3.49 -4.56
C LEU A 612 -18.80 -2.62 -5.70
N ARG A 613 -18.11 -3.23 -6.67
CA ARG A 613 -17.60 -2.47 -7.83
C ARG A 613 -18.69 -1.86 -8.68
N GLU A 614 -19.79 -2.56 -8.89
CA GLU A 614 -20.94 -2.02 -9.60
C GLU A 614 -21.59 -0.88 -8.82
N ARG A 615 -21.76 -1.04 -7.50
CA ARG A 615 -22.38 -0.04 -6.63
C ARG A 615 -21.59 1.27 -6.54
N TYR A 616 -20.27 1.21 -6.32
CA TYR A 616 -19.47 2.41 -6.06
C TYR A 616 -18.78 2.97 -7.31
N LEU A 617 -18.33 2.12 -8.23
CA LEU A 617 -17.61 2.56 -9.43
C LEU A 617 -18.53 2.57 -10.67
N GLY A 618 -19.71 1.95 -10.62
CA GLY A 618 -20.53 1.77 -11.82
C GLY A 618 -19.76 1.01 -12.92
N VAL A 619 -18.94 0.03 -12.54
CA VAL A 619 -18.22 -0.84 -13.47
C VAL A 619 -18.63 -2.30 -13.30
N LYS A 620 -18.58 -3.06 -14.41
CA LYS A 620 -18.89 -4.48 -14.45
C LYS A 620 -17.79 -5.28 -15.15
N PRO A 621 -17.64 -6.58 -14.88
CA PRO A 621 -16.73 -7.42 -15.66
C PRO A 621 -17.20 -7.50 -17.14
N PRO A 622 -16.27 -7.69 -18.11
CA PRO A 622 -16.64 -7.89 -19.51
C PRO A 622 -17.53 -9.10 -19.76
N LEU A 623 -17.39 -10.12 -18.91
CA LEU A 623 -18.07 -11.41 -19.02
C LEU A 623 -18.55 -11.89 -17.65
N LEU A 624 -19.49 -12.84 -17.67
CA LEU A 624 -20.02 -13.45 -16.45
C LEU A 624 -18.90 -14.18 -15.69
N ARG A 625 -18.86 -13.96 -14.38
CA ARG A 625 -17.88 -14.56 -13.47
C ARG A 625 -18.57 -15.58 -12.58
N SER A 626 -17.83 -16.60 -12.19
CA SER A 626 -18.27 -17.66 -11.28
C SER A 626 -17.67 -17.48 -9.89
N GLU A 627 -18.12 -18.31 -8.96
CA GLU A 627 -17.54 -18.51 -7.62
C GLU A 627 -16.16 -19.18 -7.67
N PHE A 628 -15.78 -19.84 -8.76
CA PHE A 628 -14.42 -20.38 -8.97
C PHE A 628 -13.42 -19.28 -9.29
N ASP A 629 -13.88 -18.17 -9.85
CA ASP A 629 -13.04 -17.01 -10.11
C ASP A 629 -12.72 -16.26 -8.81
N PHE A 630 -11.55 -15.61 -8.78
CA PHE A 630 -11.13 -14.76 -7.67
C PHE A 630 -10.42 -13.51 -8.21
N ASP A 631 -11.19 -12.65 -8.87
CA ASP A 631 -10.68 -11.44 -9.53
C ASP A 631 -9.94 -10.46 -8.59
N PRO A 632 -10.25 -10.35 -7.27
CA PRO A 632 -9.45 -9.56 -6.33
C PRO A 632 -7.99 -10.03 -6.24
N GLY A 633 -7.73 -11.34 -6.30
CA GLY A 633 -6.38 -11.91 -6.23
C GLY A 633 -5.47 -11.48 -7.38
N SER A 634 -6.04 -10.94 -8.45
CA SER A 634 -5.32 -10.39 -9.61
C SER A 634 -4.83 -8.97 -9.41
N LYS A 635 -4.93 -8.41 -8.20
CA LYS A 635 -4.38 -7.10 -7.82
C LYS A 635 -3.37 -7.27 -6.70
N TYR A 636 -2.11 -6.90 -6.92
CA TYR A 636 -0.96 -7.11 -6.01
C TYR A 636 -1.22 -6.95 -4.51
N HIS A 637 -2.02 -5.96 -4.09
CA HIS A 637 -2.22 -5.65 -2.68
C HIS A 637 -3.05 -6.71 -1.94
N ILE A 638 -3.82 -7.51 -2.68
CA ILE A 638 -4.58 -8.65 -2.15
C ILE A 638 -3.64 -9.83 -1.80
N PRO A 639 -2.87 -10.43 -2.73
CA PRO A 639 -1.92 -11.50 -2.41
C PRO A 639 -0.80 -11.04 -1.47
N ALA A 640 -0.37 -9.77 -1.52
CA ALA A 640 0.63 -9.22 -0.60
C ALA A 640 0.06 -8.85 0.79
N ASN A 641 -1.26 -8.98 0.99
CA ASN A 641 -1.99 -8.59 2.20
C ASN A 641 -1.70 -7.17 2.73
N ILE A 642 -1.66 -6.18 1.82
CA ILE A 642 -1.34 -4.78 2.14
C ILE A 642 -2.63 -3.95 2.20
N PRO A 643 -2.94 -3.23 3.29
CA PRO A 643 -4.10 -2.33 3.39
C PRO A 643 -4.10 -1.25 2.28
N TYR A 644 -5.28 -0.91 1.75
CA TYR A 644 -5.41 -0.05 0.56
C TYR A 644 -6.00 1.33 0.86
N ILE A 645 -6.79 1.48 1.92
CA ILE A 645 -7.46 2.74 2.30
C ILE A 645 -6.46 3.85 2.69
N ARG A 646 -5.23 3.46 3.03
CA ARG A 646 -4.09 4.37 3.28
C ARG A 646 -3.45 4.90 2.01
N SER A 647 -3.60 4.22 0.87
CA SER A 647 -2.82 4.51 -0.33
C SER A 647 -3.41 5.71 -1.07
N PRO A 648 -2.72 6.86 -1.18
CA PRO A 648 -3.00 7.77 -2.25
C PRO A 648 -2.53 7.10 -3.54
N LYS A 649 -3.08 7.53 -4.66
CA LYS A 649 -2.45 7.26 -5.94
C LYS A 649 -1.49 8.40 -6.24
N PRO A 650 -0.17 8.16 -6.42
CA PRO A 650 0.73 9.17 -6.95
C PRO A 650 0.15 9.74 -8.24
N VAL A 651 0.26 11.06 -8.46
CA VAL A 651 -0.18 11.68 -9.72
C VAL A 651 0.48 10.94 -10.87
N SER A 652 -0.31 10.20 -11.64
CA SER A 652 0.18 9.65 -12.91
C SER A 652 0.12 10.76 -13.93
N THR A 653 1.26 11.39 -14.22
CA THR A 653 1.36 12.20 -15.42
C THR A 653 1.19 11.27 -16.62
N PRO A 654 0.26 11.58 -17.54
CA PRO A 654 0.08 10.75 -18.71
C PRO A 654 1.37 10.78 -19.52
N THR A 655 1.95 9.61 -19.76
CA THR A 655 3.11 9.45 -20.63
C THR A 655 2.62 9.45 -22.07
N PHE A 656 2.41 10.65 -22.61
CA PHE A 656 2.26 10.81 -24.05
C PHE A 656 3.67 10.70 -24.67
N LYS A 657 3.96 9.55 -25.28
CA LYS A 657 4.97 9.48 -26.33
C LYS A 657 4.29 9.63 -27.68
#